data_AF-A0A2V9KF62-F1
#
_entry.id   AF-A0A2V9KF62-F1
#
_cell.length_a   1.000
_cell.length_b   1.000
_cell.length_c   1.000
_cell.angle_alpha   90.00
_cell.angle_beta   90.00
_cell.angle_gamma   90.00
#
_symmetry.space_group_name_H-M   'P 1'
#
loop_
_entity.id
_entity.type
_entity.pdbx_description
1 polymer ?
#
loop_
_entity_poly.entity_id
_entity_poly.type
_entity_poly.pdbx_seq_one_letter_code
_entity_poly.pdbx_strand_id
1 'polypeptide(L)'
;MQEFTSEVRPARPNTFLYAVGIFILVAAALLVYAYYHRRGGAAPQTAEASPVQGLVRPGNPNFEYYKNKVRLTDVKAQLGINYAKSRIAIISGTIHNEGDRRLEALELHLALFDVYDKLSKERTATPLRPGVGIKRPREPMEKRPFTIWIEPIEQLWNPRNHGPQVPVTVPEGKGQRAKGKRIFCTFAFFLLPFSFLACGRHKLGPDELERNRLFAEILKREDRRTAGDDEFFPTELERSPHPEVREWCAIALGRIGDPRALPWLYRGLRSEYASVRAAAAFGIGEIEDRATLEAEGREVDPGAPREIAAALDDPAPGVRMRAMEALGKLGGPAEAALLLRYLGQISYRGGPAERTHFGLAITALQRLNQPAAVPYLERLAQEPDPELQWRVADALYRMRARAASATLARLLQSSDPDVRAHAARGLGICEDPELAAALLPLVGAGSPLPVRVQAVAALGNLKDRRAVSAIRAALEASPIGPANPDSVNFAVVAAGALASIGGPEAEQAVVPLLGCEGPVANAALVALARLCGGDARFFRLTRDVRLASPTATRAWAQALGELGGGESISRLEDLLSAGGAETAAAVPAIVSALARARAPRLDALLDHFLRSGDGVAVRAAIAAYRPEDGVREPWRKLIRAYAAFAPRNDVETKAAIAGALARWAAESEVQAALGVMCHDRERGARIAAGRALRSARVAGVPDDPGPAESTMTDLTYDVIASQRKERTLALVE
;
A
#
# COMPACT_ATOMS: atom_id res chain seq x y z
N MET A 1 42.13 -3.50 42.84
CA MET A 1 42.39 -4.47 43.91
C MET A 1 41.25 -4.37 44.93
N GLN A 2 40.26 -5.26 44.84
CA GLN A 2 39.72 -6.07 45.94
C GLN A 2 38.68 -7.04 45.35
N GLU A 3 38.97 -8.33 45.44
CA GLU A 3 38.07 -9.46 45.17
C GLU A 3 37.33 -9.83 46.46
N PHE A 4 36.06 -10.24 46.35
CA PHE A 4 35.38 -11.01 47.38
C PHE A 4 34.41 -12.04 46.75
N THR A 5 34.58 -13.29 47.16
CA THR A 5 33.76 -14.48 46.89
C THR A 5 32.63 -14.64 47.91
N SER A 6 31.51 -15.28 47.53
CA SER A 6 30.45 -15.68 48.49
C SER A 6 30.06 -17.16 48.36
N GLU A 7 30.11 -17.88 49.48
CA GLU A 7 29.66 -19.28 49.67
C GLU A 7 28.13 -19.42 49.82
N VAL A 8 27.63 -20.62 49.51
CA VAL A 8 26.21 -21.03 49.56
C VAL A 8 25.87 -21.70 50.90
N ARG A 9 24.74 -21.33 51.53
CA ARG A 9 24.15 -22.05 52.68
C ARG A 9 23.09 -23.08 52.22
N PRO A 10 23.03 -24.29 52.82
CA PRO A 10 21.99 -25.27 52.50
C PRO A 10 20.72 -25.06 53.34
N ALA A 11 19.55 -25.22 52.73
CA ALA A 11 18.24 -25.19 53.39
C ALA A 11 17.78 -26.61 53.77
N ARG A 12 17.29 -26.78 55.01
CA ARG A 12 16.65 -28.04 55.47
C ARG A 12 15.25 -28.22 54.85
N PRO A 13 14.79 -29.46 54.56
CA PRO A 13 13.55 -29.68 53.83
C PRO A 13 12.34 -29.92 54.75
N ASN A 14 11.29 -29.11 54.59
CA ASN A 14 9.96 -29.30 55.23
C ASN A 14 9.07 -30.24 54.39
N THR A 15 9.52 -31.46 54.10
CA THR A 15 8.84 -32.44 53.23
C THR A 15 7.43 -32.84 53.71
N PHE A 16 7.15 -32.76 55.01
CA PHE A 16 5.85 -33.19 55.57
C PHE A 16 4.69 -32.23 55.23
N LEU A 17 4.93 -30.90 55.20
CA LEU A 17 3.90 -29.92 54.81
C LEU A 17 3.60 -29.98 53.30
N TYR A 18 4.61 -30.28 52.48
CA TYR A 18 4.41 -30.41 51.03
C TYR A 18 3.58 -31.66 50.68
N ALA A 19 3.78 -32.78 51.39
CA ALA A 19 3.01 -34.01 51.14
C ALA A 19 1.51 -33.83 51.42
N VAL A 20 1.15 -33.17 52.52
CA VAL A 20 -0.25 -32.88 52.87
C VAL A 20 -0.88 -31.88 51.89
N GLY A 21 -0.13 -30.86 51.48
CA GLY A 21 -0.57 -29.90 50.47
C GLY A 21 -0.80 -30.54 49.09
N ILE A 22 0.08 -31.46 48.67
CA ILE A 22 -0.06 -32.20 47.41
C ILE A 22 -1.28 -33.12 47.47
N PHE A 23 -1.54 -33.80 48.60
CA PHE A 23 -2.69 -34.69 48.72
C PHE A 23 -4.03 -33.96 48.62
N ILE A 24 -4.14 -32.77 49.24
CA ILE A 24 -5.34 -31.92 49.15
C ILE A 24 -5.54 -31.40 47.71
N LEU A 25 -4.46 -31.02 47.02
CA LEU A 25 -4.49 -30.58 45.63
C LEU A 25 -4.89 -31.70 44.65
N VAL A 26 -4.38 -32.92 44.86
CA VAL A 26 -4.74 -34.09 44.04
C VAL A 26 -6.19 -34.52 44.28
N ALA A 27 -6.66 -34.50 45.53
CA ALA A 27 -8.06 -34.78 45.85
C ALA A 27 -9.02 -33.74 45.24
N ALA A 28 -8.66 -32.45 45.27
CA ALA A 28 -9.43 -31.39 44.62
C ALA A 28 -9.42 -31.51 43.09
N ALA A 29 -8.28 -31.86 42.49
CA ALA A 29 -8.17 -32.10 41.04
C ALA A 29 -8.98 -33.33 40.59
N LEU A 30 -9.00 -34.41 41.38
CA LEU A 30 -9.81 -35.59 41.11
C LEU A 30 -11.32 -35.32 41.26
N LEU A 31 -11.73 -34.47 42.21
CA LEU A 31 -13.11 -34.00 42.35
C LEU A 31 -13.55 -33.15 41.14
N VAL A 32 -12.67 -32.28 40.64
CA VAL A 32 -12.94 -31.48 39.44
C VAL A 32 -12.95 -32.37 38.18
N TYR A 33 -12.05 -33.34 38.08
CA TYR A 33 -12.03 -34.32 36.99
C TYR A 33 -13.30 -35.18 36.97
N ALA A 34 -13.75 -35.67 38.14
CA ALA A 34 -14.99 -36.42 38.29
C ALA A 34 -16.22 -35.55 38.00
N TYR A 35 -16.19 -34.26 38.35
CA TYR A 35 -17.24 -33.29 38.00
C TYR A 35 -17.35 -33.07 36.49
N TYR A 36 -16.21 -32.97 35.80
CA TYR A 36 -16.16 -32.79 34.33
C TYR A 36 -16.54 -34.07 33.56
N HIS A 37 -16.07 -35.24 33.99
CA HIS A 37 -16.39 -36.49 33.28
C HIS A 37 -17.83 -36.96 33.48
N ARG A 38 -18.50 -36.55 34.56
CA ARG A 38 -19.92 -36.86 34.82
C ARG A 38 -20.88 -35.98 34.00
N ARG A 39 -20.39 -34.89 33.39
CA ARG A 39 -21.10 -34.09 32.38
C ARG A 39 -20.43 -34.29 31.02
N GLY A 40 -20.78 -35.39 30.35
CA GLY A 40 -20.36 -35.63 28.96
C GLY A 40 -20.67 -34.43 28.07
N GLY A 41 -19.62 -33.78 27.58
CA GLY A 41 -19.67 -32.69 26.61
C GLY A 41 -18.30 -32.55 25.99
N ALA A 42 -18.21 -32.85 24.70
CA ALA A 42 -16.99 -32.88 23.91
C ALA A 42 -16.15 -31.59 24.06
N ALA A 43 -14.81 -31.74 24.01
CA ALA A 43 -13.89 -30.62 23.94
C ALA A 43 -14.17 -29.76 22.69
N PRO A 44 -14.15 -28.42 22.79
CA PRO A 44 -14.42 -27.55 21.66
C PRO A 44 -13.29 -27.60 20.64
N GLN A 45 -13.60 -28.06 19.43
CA GLN A 45 -12.77 -27.88 18.24
C GLN A 45 -12.58 -26.37 17.98
N THR A 46 -11.34 -25.96 17.72
CA THR A 46 -11.01 -24.65 17.15
C THR A 46 -11.52 -24.61 15.72
N ALA A 47 -12.78 -24.22 15.55
CA ALA A 47 -13.34 -23.95 14.25
C ALA A 47 -12.71 -22.66 13.68
N GLU A 48 -11.96 -22.81 12.59
CA GLU A 48 -11.92 -21.84 11.50
C GLU A 48 -13.32 -21.26 11.31
N ALA A 49 -13.43 -19.94 11.15
CA ALA A 49 -14.70 -19.24 11.17
C ALA A 49 -15.57 -19.57 9.94
N SER A 50 -16.28 -20.69 10.01
CA SER A 50 -17.54 -20.86 9.28
C SER A 50 -18.48 -19.71 9.69
N PRO A 51 -19.22 -19.10 8.75
CA PRO A 51 -20.20 -18.07 9.07
C PRO A 51 -21.13 -18.61 10.16
N VAL A 52 -21.35 -17.83 11.22
CA VAL A 52 -22.24 -18.26 12.31
C VAL A 52 -23.64 -18.42 11.72
N GLN A 53 -24.08 -19.68 11.58
CA GLN A 53 -25.40 -20.00 11.03
C GLN A 53 -26.48 -19.35 11.91
N GLY A 54 -27.47 -18.73 11.29
CA GLY A 54 -28.57 -18.03 11.99
C GLY A 54 -28.31 -16.55 12.30
N LEU A 55 -27.17 -15.97 11.92
CA LEU A 55 -26.98 -14.51 11.98
C LEU A 55 -27.93 -13.79 11.02
N VAL A 56 -28.58 -12.75 11.53
CA VAL A 56 -29.38 -11.83 10.71
C VAL A 56 -28.44 -10.99 9.85
N ARG A 57 -28.73 -10.86 8.54
CA ARG A 57 -27.87 -10.20 7.54
C ARG A 57 -28.54 -8.93 6.98
N PRO A 58 -27.78 -8.01 6.33
CA PRO A 58 -28.34 -6.86 5.62
C PRO A 58 -29.50 -7.25 4.69
N GLY A 59 -30.55 -6.44 4.66
CA GLY A 59 -31.79 -6.73 3.93
C GLY A 59 -32.84 -7.52 4.73
N ASN A 60 -32.51 -8.06 5.90
CA ASN A 60 -33.50 -8.60 6.84
C ASN A 60 -34.02 -7.49 7.78
N PRO A 61 -35.34 -7.32 7.97
CA PRO A 61 -35.92 -6.27 8.83
C PRO A 61 -35.37 -6.24 10.26
N ASN A 62 -35.05 -7.40 10.84
CA ASN A 62 -34.46 -7.47 12.18
C ASN A 62 -33.01 -6.96 12.22
N PHE A 63 -32.25 -7.12 11.14
CA PHE A 63 -30.90 -6.55 11.04
C PHE A 63 -30.99 -5.03 10.90
N GLU A 64 -31.88 -4.54 10.04
CA GLU A 64 -32.07 -3.10 9.81
C GLU A 64 -32.54 -2.36 11.07
N TYR A 65 -33.37 -3.00 11.88
CA TYR A 65 -33.78 -2.47 13.19
C TYR A 65 -32.62 -2.46 14.20
N TYR A 66 -31.87 -3.56 14.30
CA TYR A 66 -30.88 -3.74 15.37
C TYR A 66 -29.49 -3.15 15.07
N LYS A 67 -29.15 -2.89 13.79
CA LYS A 67 -27.85 -2.31 13.40
C LYS A 67 -27.56 -0.96 14.07
N ASN A 68 -28.61 -0.16 14.31
CA ASN A 68 -28.51 1.15 14.96
C ASN A 68 -28.58 1.08 16.50
N LYS A 69 -28.72 -0.12 17.07
CA LYS A 69 -28.86 -0.37 18.51
C LYS A 69 -27.63 -1.03 19.12
N VAL A 70 -26.64 -1.42 18.33
CA VAL A 70 -25.34 -1.90 18.82
C VAL A 70 -24.29 -0.83 18.56
N ARG A 71 -23.77 -0.21 19.61
CA ARG A 71 -22.69 0.79 19.51
C ARG A 71 -21.35 0.21 19.93
N LEU A 72 -20.28 0.64 19.27
CA LEU A 72 -18.91 0.41 19.71
C LEU A 72 -18.36 1.73 20.28
N THR A 73 -17.93 1.74 21.53
CA THR A 73 -17.31 2.91 22.18
C THR A 73 -15.86 2.62 22.55
N ASP A 74 -15.07 3.66 22.75
CA ASP A 74 -13.66 3.56 23.19
C ASP A 74 -12.78 2.69 22.29
N VAL A 75 -13.09 2.66 20.99
CA VAL A 75 -12.34 1.84 20.03
C VAL A 75 -10.94 2.41 19.84
N LYS A 76 -9.92 1.62 20.15
CA LYS A 76 -8.50 1.95 20.04
C LYS A 76 -7.80 0.92 19.18
N ALA A 77 -6.98 1.41 18.26
CA ALA A 77 -6.04 0.60 17.51
C ALA A 77 -4.63 0.80 18.09
N GLN A 78 -3.89 -0.29 18.30
CA GLN A 78 -2.49 -0.25 18.70
C GLN A 78 -1.66 -1.09 17.75
N LEU A 79 -0.46 -0.62 17.44
CA LEU A 79 0.53 -1.41 16.72
C LEU A 79 1.32 -2.21 17.76
N GLY A 80 1.25 -3.52 17.64
CA GLY A 80 2.11 -4.44 18.36
C GLY A 80 3.12 -5.10 17.43
N ILE A 81 4.07 -5.79 18.04
CA ILE A 81 4.95 -6.72 17.36
C ILE A 81 4.72 -8.07 18.04
N ASN A 82 4.34 -9.09 17.27
CA ASN A 82 4.20 -10.45 17.82
C ASN A 82 5.57 -11.11 18.00
N TYR A 83 5.59 -12.30 18.61
CA TYR A 83 6.84 -13.04 18.86
C TYR A 83 7.63 -13.39 17.57
N ALA A 84 6.97 -13.41 16.41
CA ALA A 84 7.60 -13.63 15.09
C ALA A 84 8.06 -12.32 14.43
N LYS A 85 8.22 -11.22 15.20
CA LYS A 85 8.56 -9.87 14.73
C LYS A 85 7.59 -9.28 13.68
N SER A 86 6.42 -9.89 13.49
CA SER A 86 5.41 -9.38 12.56
C SER A 86 4.61 -8.26 13.21
N ARG A 87 4.29 -7.23 12.41
CA ARG A 87 3.41 -6.14 12.83
C ARG A 87 2.00 -6.65 13.01
N ILE A 88 1.40 -6.35 14.15
CA ILE A 88 0.03 -6.73 14.50
C ILE A 88 -0.78 -5.48 14.84
N ALA A 89 -2.03 -5.42 14.39
CA ALA A 89 -2.98 -4.40 14.82
C ALA A 89 -3.83 -5.00 15.95
N ILE A 90 -3.86 -4.32 17.08
CA ILE A 90 -4.64 -4.68 18.25
C ILE A 90 -5.81 -3.71 18.31
N ILE A 91 -7.00 -4.16 17.92
CA ILE A 91 -8.23 -3.39 17.98
C ILE A 91 -8.96 -3.74 19.27
N SER A 92 -9.13 -2.77 20.15
CA SER A 92 -9.84 -2.95 21.41
C SER A 92 -10.94 -1.92 21.53
N GLY A 93 -12.02 -2.22 22.24
CA GLY A 93 -13.11 -1.29 22.46
C GLY A 93 -14.19 -1.90 23.33
N THR A 94 -15.34 -1.24 23.40
CA THR A 94 -16.49 -1.69 24.19
C THR A 94 -17.72 -1.84 23.32
N ILE A 95 -18.34 -3.02 23.32
CA ILE A 95 -19.65 -3.27 22.70
C ILE A 95 -20.74 -2.84 23.68
N HIS A 96 -21.67 -2.02 23.20
CA HIS A 96 -22.87 -1.59 23.93
C HIS A 96 -24.12 -2.10 23.20
N ASN A 97 -24.92 -2.91 23.88
CA ASN A 97 -26.23 -3.35 23.37
C ASN A 97 -27.31 -2.35 23.84
N GLU A 98 -27.58 -1.30 23.08
CA GLU A 98 -28.62 -0.28 23.37
C GLU A 98 -30.02 -0.69 22.88
N GLY A 99 -30.16 -1.92 22.39
CA GLY A 99 -31.43 -2.48 21.98
C GLY A 99 -32.18 -3.15 23.12
N ASP A 100 -33.42 -3.49 22.85
CA ASP A 100 -34.38 -4.13 23.76
C ASP A 100 -34.30 -5.66 23.75
N ARG A 101 -33.39 -6.24 22.95
CA ARG A 101 -33.22 -7.69 22.81
C ARG A 101 -31.87 -8.16 23.34
N ARG A 102 -31.81 -9.45 23.61
CA ARG A 102 -30.56 -10.13 23.95
C ARG A 102 -29.71 -10.30 22.70
N LEU A 103 -28.46 -9.88 22.75
CA LEU A 103 -27.51 -10.07 21.66
C LEU A 103 -26.75 -11.38 21.88
N GLU A 104 -27.01 -12.41 21.08
CA GLU A 104 -26.44 -13.75 21.27
C GLU A 104 -25.13 -13.97 20.51
N ALA A 105 -25.02 -13.32 19.36
CA ALA A 105 -23.85 -13.32 18.52
C ALA A 105 -23.65 -11.93 17.92
N LEU A 106 -22.39 -11.55 17.71
CA LEU A 106 -22.02 -10.34 17.01
C LEU A 106 -20.81 -10.62 16.14
N GLU A 107 -20.95 -10.33 14.85
CA GLU A 107 -19.89 -10.38 13.86
C GLU A 107 -19.50 -8.95 13.49
N LEU A 108 -18.20 -8.64 13.55
CA LEU A 108 -17.63 -7.35 13.21
C LEU A 108 -16.76 -7.51 11.97
N HIS A 109 -17.04 -6.71 10.95
CA HIS A 109 -16.16 -6.56 9.79
C HIS A 109 -15.24 -5.36 10.04
N LEU A 110 -13.93 -5.61 10.05
CA LEU A 110 -12.90 -4.62 10.29
C LEU A 110 -12.11 -4.40 9.00
N ALA A 111 -12.04 -3.17 8.53
CA ALA A 111 -11.19 -2.75 7.43
C ALA A 111 -10.13 -1.77 7.96
N LEU A 112 -8.87 -2.05 7.65
CA LEU A 112 -7.71 -1.25 8.00
C LEU A 112 -7.17 -0.62 6.72
N PHE A 113 -6.94 0.69 6.75
CA PHE A 113 -6.40 1.47 5.64
C PHE A 113 -4.99 1.95 5.98
N ASP A 114 -4.11 1.98 4.99
CA ASP A 114 -2.75 2.49 5.14
C ASP A 114 -2.70 4.03 5.12
N VAL A 115 -1.50 4.61 5.15
CA VAL A 115 -1.31 6.07 5.12
C VAL A 115 -1.78 6.76 3.83
N TYR A 116 -2.15 6.01 2.79
CA TYR A 116 -2.63 6.50 1.49
C TYR A 116 -4.11 6.18 1.25
N ASP A 117 -4.86 5.84 2.30
CA ASP A 117 -6.26 5.37 2.24
C ASP A 117 -6.45 4.12 1.36
N LYS A 118 -5.39 3.35 1.09
CA LYS A 118 -5.49 2.04 0.45
C LYS A 118 -5.86 1.01 1.50
N LEU A 119 -6.80 0.14 1.17
CA LEU A 119 -7.16 -0.99 2.03
C LEU A 119 -5.92 -1.86 2.27
N SER A 120 -5.44 -1.87 3.51
CA SER A 120 -4.27 -2.62 3.96
C SER A 120 -4.66 -4.01 4.45
N LYS A 121 -5.77 -4.13 5.19
CA LYS A 121 -6.25 -5.43 5.67
C LYS A 121 -7.73 -5.43 6.02
N GLU A 122 -8.42 -6.51 5.67
CA GLU A 122 -9.77 -6.80 6.18
C GLU A 122 -9.77 -8.03 7.08
N ARG A 123 -10.62 -8.00 8.11
CA ARG A 123 -10.85 -9.14 9.00
C ARG A 123 -12.28 -9.13 9.51
N THR A 124 -12.97 -10.24 9.32
CA THR A 124 -14.22 -10.54 10.03
C THR A 124 -13.89 -11.22 11.37
N ALA A 125 -14.46 -10.73 12.45
CA ALA A 125 -14.22 -11.24 13.79
C ALA A 125 -15.52 -11.34 14.60
N THR A 126 -15.61 -12.36 15.45
CA THR A 126 -16.84 -12.65 16.22
C THR A 126 -16.58 -12.45 17.72
N PRO A 127 -16.58 -11.19 18.22
CA PRO A 127 -16.30 -10.91 19.63
C PRO A 127 -17.33 -11.57 20.57
N LEU A 128 -18.54 -11.85 20.10
CA LEU A 128 -19.62 -12.53 20.82
C LEU A 128 -20.12 -13.75 20.02
N ARG A 129 -19.98 -14.96 20.56
CA ARG A 129 -20.33 -16.23 19.89
C ARG A 129 -21.24 -17.08 20.78
N PRO A 130 -22.22 -17.82 20.24
CA PRO A 130 -23.05 -18.74 21.02
C PRO A 130 -22.22 -19.93 21.56
N GLY A 131 -22.45 -20.31 22.82
CA GLY A 131 -22.09 -21.64 23.35
C GLY A 131 -20.62 -21.90 23.76
N VAL A 132 -19.67 -20.96 23.64
CA VAL A 132 -18.24 -21.20 23.94
C VAL A 132 -17.69 -20.25 25.01
N GLY A 133 -17.32 -20.79 26.18
CA GLY A 133 -16.54 -20.11 27.23
C GLY A 133 -17.26 -18.99 28.00
N ILE A 134 -16.49 -18.03 28.55
CA ILE A 134 -16.95 -16.88 29.39
C ILE A 134 -17.87 -15.89 28.62
N LYS A 135 -18.16 -16.14 27.34
CA LYS A 135 -18.90 -15.26 26.44
C LYS A 135 -20.41 -15.54 26.49
N ARG A 136 -21.05 -15.29 27.64
CA ARG A 136 -22.53 -15.32 27.74
C ARG A 136 -23.18 -14.30 26.80
N PRO A 137 -24.40 -14.54 26.29
CA PRO A 137 -25.16 -13.54 25.55
C PRO A 137 -25.30 -12.23 26.32
N ARG A 138 -25.51 -11.16 25.57
CA ARG A 138 -25.50 -9.77 26.04
C ARG A 138 -26.91 -9.32 26.35
N GLU A 139 -27.16 -8.95 27.60
CA GLU A 139 -28.46 -8.40 27.97
C GLU A 139 -28.63 -6.97 27.43
N PRO A 140 -29.87 -6.47 27.28
CA PRO A 140 -30.13 -5.06 27.01
C PRO A 140 -29.33 -4.14 27.95
N MET A 141 -28.75 -3.07 27.42
CA MET A 141 -27.92 -2.06 28.09
C MET A 141 -26.57 -2.54 28.65
N GLU A 142 -26.14 -3.78 28.40
CA GLU A 142 -24.89 -4.32 28.94
C GLU A 142 -23.66 -3.88 28.10
N LYS A 143 -22.56 -3.42 28.74
CA LYS A 143 -21.27 -3.03 28.10
C LYS A 143 -20.18 -4.11 28.21
N ARG A 144 -19.47 -4.48 27.13
CA ARG A 144 -18.37 -5.50 27.17
C ARG A 144 -17.11 -5.00 26.48
N PRO A 145 -15.93 -5.14 27.10
CA PRO A 145 -14.69 -4.98 26.35
C PRO A 145 -14.53 -6.10 25.32
N PHE A 146 -13.98 -5.76 24.17
CA PHE A 146 -13.48 -6.71 23.18
C PHE A 146 -12.06 -6.35 22.78
N THR A 147 -11.28 -7.38 22.38
CA THR A 147 -9.96 -7.21 21.80
C THR A 147 -9.85 -8.17 20.61
N ILE A 148 -9.47 -7.62 19.46
CA ILE A 148 -9.30 -8.33 18.19
C ILE A 148 -7.89 -8.02 17.69
N TRP A 149 -7.14 -9.09 17.48
CA TRP A 149 -5.79 -9.03 16.91
C TRP A 149 -5.92 -9.17 15.41
N ILE A 150 -5.19 -8.41 14.60
CA ILE A 150 -5.15 -8.54 13.14
C ILE A 150 -3.68 -8.68 12.77
N GLU A 151 -3.33 -9.80 12.14
CA GLU A 151 -1.95 -10.14 11.80
C GLU A 151 -1.83 -11.00 10.53
N PRO A 152 -0.81 -10.78 9.68
CA PRO A 152 0.16 -9.67 9.73
C PRO A 152 -0.43 -8.37 9.14
N ILE A 153 0.15 -7.23 9.52
CA ILE A 153 -0.20 -5.89 9.03
C ILE A 153 0.97 -5.29 8.26
N GLU A 154 0.68 -4.59 7.16
CA GLU A 154 1.69 -3.97 6.29
C GLU A 154 2.46 -2.84 6.98
N GLN A 155 3.65 -2.51 6.45
CA GLN A 155 4.51 -1.47 7.03
C GLN A 155 3.90 -0.07 7.01
N LEU A 156 3.00 0.20 6.07
CA LEU A 156 2.38 1.51 5.87
C LEU A 156 1.14 1.74 6.74
N TRP A 157 0.63 0.73 7.44
CA TRP A 157 -0.47 0.92 8.37
C TRP A 157 0.01 1.50 9.71
N ASN A 158 -0.52 2.66 10.09
CA ASN A 158 -0.16 3.34 11.33
C ASN A 158 -1.41 3.70 12.15
N PRO A 159 -1.55 3.21 13.40
CA PRO A 159 -2.72 3.49 14.23
C PRO A 159 -2.85 4.97 14.65
N ARG A 160 -1.83 5.80 14.41
CA ARG A 160 -1.87 7.26 14.66
C ARG A 160 -2.39 8.07 13.47
N ASN A 161 -2.51 7.47 12.28
CA ASN A 161 -3.21 8.08 11.15
C ASN A 161 -4.71 7.80 11.31
N HIS A 162 -5.38 8.60 12.14
CA HIS A 162 -6.83 8.66 12.11
C HIS A 162 -7.23 9.53 10.90
N GLY A 163 -7.78 8.90 9.85
CA GLY A 163 -8.58 9.57 8.84
C GLY A 163 -9.80 10.29 9.46
N PRO A 164 -10.51 11.12 8.71
CA PRO A 164 -11.51 12.05 9.24
C PRO A 164 -12.59 11.30 10.05
N GLN A 165 -12.81 11.76 11.28
CA GLN A 165 -13.91 11.29 12.11
C GLN A 165 -15.23 11.59 11.41
N VAL A 166 -16.02 10.55 11.09
CA VAL A 166 -17.44 10.72 10.78
C VAL A 166 -18.12 11.27 12.04
N PRO A 167 -18.70 12.49 12.01
CA PRO A 167 -19.30 13.06 13.20
C PRO A 167 -20.65 12.37 13.46
N VAL A 168 -20.72 11.57 14.53
CA VAL A 168 -22.00 11.23 15.15
C VAL A 168 -22.36 12.39 16.07
N THR A 169 -23.25 13.27 15.60
CA THR A 169 -23.92 14.29 16.43
C THR A 169 -24.60 13.63 17.63
N VAL A 170 -24.22 14.03 18.84
CA VAL A 170 -24.99 13.81 20.07
C VAL A 170 -25.29 15.20 20.65
N PRO A 171 -26.56 15.52 21.00
CA PRO A 171 -26.90 16.82 21.57
C PRO A 171 -26.35 16.96 22.98
N GLU A 172 -25.96 18.19 23.33
CA GLU A 172 -25.54 18.58 24.67
C GLU A 172 -26.61 18.29 25.73
N GLY A 173 -26.19 17.60 26.80
CA GLY A 173 -26.96 17.44 28.03
C GLY A 173 -26.08 17.80 29.23
N LYS A 174 -26.45 18.86 29.94
CA LYS A 174 -25.78 19.37 31.15
C LYS A 174 -25.96 18.42 32.36
N GLY A 175 -24.98 18.45 33.26
CA GLY A 175 -25.07 18.00 34.67
C GLY A 175 -24.51 16.59 34.91
N GLN A 176 -23.81 16.26 35.99
CA GLN A 176 -23.47 16.94 37.24
C GLN A 176 -22.24 16.22 37.84
N ARG A 177 -21.45 16.97 38.59
CA ARG A 177 -20.31 16.49 39.39
C ARG A 177 -20.73 15.43 40.41
N ALA A 178 -19.91 14.39 40.61
CA ALA A 178 -19.80 13.69 41.89
C ALA A 178 -18.34 13.35 42.22
N LYS A 179 -17.96 13.66 43.46
CA LYS A 179 -16.62 13.68 44.05
C LYS A 179 -16.18 12.31 44.58
N GLY A 180 -14.85 12.10 44.61
CA GLY A 180 -14.13 11.28 45.60
C GLY A 180 -13.90 9.81 45.19
N LYS A 181 -12.75 9.18 45.38
CA LYS A 181 -11.56 9.46 46.20
C LYS A 181 -10.31 8.93 45.48
N ARG A 182 -9.21 9.68 45.61
CA ARG A 182 -7.85 9.19 45.36
C ARG A 182 -7.47 8.17 46.43
N ILE A 183 -6.99 7.00 46.04
CA ILE A 183 -6.11 6.16 46.86
C ILE A 183 -4.83 5.94 46.06
N PHE A 184 -3.74 6.22 46.75
CA PHE A 184 -2.35 6.23 46.31
C PHE A 184 -1.84 4.80 46.02
N CYS A 185 -1.00 4.70 45.00
CA CYS A 185 -0.22 3.53 44.66
C CYS A 185 0.80 3.18 45.74
N THR A 186 0.77 1.94 46.24
CA THR A 186 1.98 1.21 46.65
C THR A 186 1.71 -0.30 46.50
N PHE A 187 2.69 -1.04 45.96
CA PHE A 187 2.67 -2.46 45.55
C PHE A 187 2.29 -2.77 44.10
N ALA A 188 3.20 -2.43 43.19
CA ALA A 188 3.33 -3.06 41.88
C ALA A 188 4.76 -3.57 41.71
N PHE A 189 5.13 -4.63 42.43
CA PHE A 189 6.29 -5.47 42.11
C PHE A 189 5.98 -6.87 42.66
N PHE A 190 6.17 -7.89 41.82
CA PHE A 190 5.82 -9.32 42.01
C PHE A 190 4.36 -9.71 41.74
N LEU A 191 4.00 -9.88 40.46
CA LEU A 191 3.11 -10.95 39.97
C LEU A 191 3.21 -11.08 38.43
N LEU A 192 4.31 -11.65 37.97
CA LEU A 192 4.44 -12.49 36.76
C LEU A 192 5.32 -13.66 37.22
N PRO A 193 4.88 -14.93 37.18
CA PRO A 193 4.45 -15.62 35.96
C PRO A 193 3.27 -16.60 36.19
N PHE A 194 2.97 -17.45 35.18
CA PHE A 194 1.92 -18.48 35.08
C PHE A 194 0.70 -18.12 34.23
N SER A 195 0.96 -17.88 32.94
CA SER A 195 0.03 -18.22 31.86
C SER A 195 0.69 -19.21 30.88
N PHE A 196 1.36 -20.22 31.42
CA PHE A 196 1.76 -21.42 30.68
C PHE A 196 1.09 -22.60 31.39
N LEU A 197 -0.12 -22.98 30.97
CA LEU A 197 -0.73 -24.31 31.15
C LEU A 197 -2.19 -24.27 30.68
N ALA A 198 -2.39 -23.86 29.43
CA ALA A 198 -3.62 -24.13 28.68
C ALA A 198 -3.26 -24.19 27.18
N CYS A 199 -2.33 -25.10 26.84
CA CYS A 199 -2.02 -25.44 25.46
C CYS A 199 -2.30 -26.94 25.33
N GLY A 200 -3.48 -27.28 24.82
CA GLY A 200 -3.73 -28.64 24.37
C GLY A 200 -2.78 -28.91 23.21
N ARG A 201 -1.69 -29.66 23.46
CA ARG A 201 -0.75 -30.06 22.42
C ARG A 201 -1.46 -31.05 21.49
N HIS A 202 -2.02 -30.55 20.39
CA HIS A 202 -2.26 -31.38 19.22
C HIS A 202 -0.88 -31.85 18.74
N LYS A 203 -0.59 -33.15 18.88
CA LYS A 203 0.64 -33.73 18.32
C LYS A 203 0.49 -33.72 16.81
N LEU A 204 1.37 -33.00 16.12
CA LEU A 204 1.40 -32.98 14.65
C LEU A 204 1.67 -34.41 14.15
N GLY A 205 0.91 -34.82 13.13
CA GLY A 205 1.17 -36.08 12.43
C GLY A 205 2.48 -36.02 11.63
N PRO A 206 3.05 -37.16 11.21
CA PRO A 206 4.25 -37.21 10.37
C PRO A 206 4.14 -36.36 9.10
N ASP A 207 3.05 -36.49 8.37
CA ASP A 207 2.77 -35.73 7.13
C ASP A 207 2.68 -34.21 7.39
N GLU A 208 2.15 -33.81 8.55
CA GLU A 208 2.04 -32.41 8.92
C GLU A 208 3.39 -31.81 9.31
N LEU A 209 4.25 -32.60 9.94
CA LEU A 209 5.62 -32.22 10.25
C LEU A 209 6.45 -32.08 8.97
N GLU A 210 6.30 -33.02 8.04
CA GLU A 210 6.96 -32.98 6.73
C GLU A 210 6.51 -31.74 5.93
N ARG A 211 5.21 -31.56 5.76
CA ARG A 211 4.64 -30.37 5.09
C ARG A 211 5.11 -29.05 5.72
N ASN A 212 5.11 -28.95 7.05
CA ASN A 212 5.57 -27.75 7.74
C ASN A 212 7.07 -27.47 7.53
N ARG A 213 7.90 -28.51 7.49
CA ARG A 213 9.34 -28.36 7.18
C ARG A 213 9.55 -27.86 5.76
N LEU A 214 8.84 -28.43 4.79
CA LEU A 214 8.90 -27.99 3.39
C LEU A 214 8.47 -26.54 3.25
N PHE A 215 7.40 -26.11 3.94
CA PHE A 215 6.99 -24.71 3.96
C PHE A 215 7.99 -23.77 4.61
N ALA A 216 8.61 -24.17 5.73
CA ALA A 216 9.65 -23.37 6.37
C ALA A 216 10.83 -23.14 5.42
N GLU A 217 11.23 -24.18 4.68
CA GLU A 217 12.30 -24.08 3.69
C GLU A 217 11.92 -23.19 2.50
N ILE A 218 10.69 -23.32 1.97
CA ILE A 218 10.19 -22.41 0.92
C ILE A 218 10.23 -20.95 1.38
N LEU A 219 9.75 -20.66 2.59
CA LEU A 219 9.74 -19.30 3.14
C LEU A 219 11.15 -18.74 3.34
N LYS A 220 12.08 -19.58 3.79
CA LYS A 220 13.49 -19.20 3.97
C LYS A 220 14.13 -18.84 2.63
N ARG A 221 13.86 -19.60 1.57
CA ARG A 221 14.35 -19.33 0.21
C ARG A 221 13.72 -18.09 -0.41
N GLU A 222 12.41 -17.91 -0.23
CA GLU A 222 11.68 -16.72 -0.66
C GLU A 222 12.23 -15.45 -0.01
N ASP A 223 12.43 -15.46 1.31
CA ASP A 223 12.96 -14.34 2.08
C ASP A 223 14.40 -14.00 1.66
N ARG A 224 15.22 -15.03 1.44
CA ARG A 224 16.58 -14.89 0.91
C ARG A 224 16.63 -14.60 -0.58
N ARG A 225 15.49 -14.56 -1.29
CA ARG A 225 15.41 -14.35 -2.75
C ARG A 225 16.35 -15.27 -3.52
N THR A 226 16.33 -16.56 -3.21
CA THR A 226 17.19 -17.56 -3.88
C THR A 226 16.41 -18.83 -4.18
N ALA A 227 16.54 -19.33 -5.41
CA ALA A 227 16.05 -20.65 -5.76
C ALA A 227 16.93 -21.77 -5.15
N GLY A 228 18.18 -21.47 -4.80
CA GLY A 228 19.22 -22.45 -4.53
C GLY A 228 19.78 -23.08 -5.81
N ASP A 229 20.87 -23.83 -5.67
CA ASP A 229 21.48 -24.60 -6.77
C ASP A 229 21.19 -26.12 -6.65
N ASP A 230 20.25 -26.48 -5.77
CA ASP A 230 19.80 -27.85 -5.56
C ASP A 230 18.45 -28.12 -6.23
N GLU A 231 18.02 -29.39 -6.20
CA GLU A 231 16.78 -29.84 -6.84
C GLU A 231 15.53 -29.64 -5.96
N PHE A 232 15.59 -28.82 -4.90
CA PHE A 232 14.46 -28.68 -3.96
C PHE A 232 13.18 -28.20 -4.64
N PHE A 233 13.20 -27.02 -5.28
CA PHE A 233 12.03 -26.47 -5.96
C PHE A 233 11.51 -27.34 -7.12
N PRO A 234 12.35 -27.81 -8.07
CA PRO A 234 11.85 -28.68 -9.13
C PRO A 234 11.29 -30.00 -8.60
N THR A 235 11.88 -30.59 -7.56
CA THR A 235 11.37 -31.84 -6.95
C THR A 235 10.04 -31.60 -6.24
N GLU A 236 9.95 -30.61 -5.36
CA GLU A 236 8.74 -30.40 -4.56
C GLU A 236 7.56 -29.89 -5.42
N LEU A 237 7.81 -29.04 -6.41
CA LEU A 237 6.78 -28.59 -7.35
C LEU A 237 6.18 -29.77 -8.15
N GLU A 238 7.02 -30.71 -8.59
CA GLU A 238 6.62 -31.81 -9.48
C GLU A 238 6.20 -33.09 -8.74
N ARG A 239 6.70 -33.34 -7.53
CA ARG A 239 6.57 -34.65 -6.87
C ARG A 239 6.05 -34.61 -5.44
N SER A 240 5.92 -33.43 -4.81
CA SER A 240 5.44 -33.38 -3.43
C SER A 240 4.07 -34.05 -3.29
N PRO A 241 3.83 -34.90 -2.28
CA PRO A 241 2.50 -35.49 -2.06
C PRO A 241 1.47 -34.44 -1.61
N HIS A 242 1.91 -33.23 -1.24
CA HIS A 242 1.05 -32.15 -0.75
C HIS A 242 0.80 -31.11 -1.84
N PRO A 243 -0.44 -30.95 -2.35
CA PRO A 243 -0.75 -29.98 -3.40
C PRO A 243 -0.47 -28.54 -2.96
N GLU A 244 -0.61 -28.23 -1.67
CA GLU A 244 -0.31 -26.90 -1.13
C GLU A 244 1.19 -26.59 -1.18
N VAL A 245 2.06 -27.60 -0.99
CA VAL A 245 3.52 -27.41 -1.12
C VAL A 245 3.87 -27.08 -2.56
N ARG A 246 3.28 -27.81 -3.52
CA ARG A 246 3.50 -27.56 -4.96
C ARG A 246 3.08 -26.14 -5.35
N GLU A 247 1.88 -25.74 -4.93
CA GLU A 247 1.36 -24.40 -5.17
C GLU A 247 2.31 -23.33 -4.62
N TRP A 248 2.83 -23.54 -3.41
CA TRP A 248 3.70 -22.59 -2.76
C TRP A 248 5.10 -22.55 -3.35
N CYS A 249 5.62 -23.67 -3.84
CA CYS A 249 6.82 -23.68 -4.65
C CYS A 249 6.64 -22.76 -5.86
N ALA A 250 5.53 -22.87 -6.60
CA ALA A 250 5.28 -22.03 -7.76
C ALA A 250 5.14 -20.53 -7.40
N ILE A 251 4.41 -20.20 -6.31
CA ILE A 251 4.29 -18.82 -5.82
C ILE A 251 5.66 -18.26 -5.39
N ALA A 252 6.43 -19.03 -4.63
CA ALA A 252 7.73 -18.61 -4.12
C ALA A 252 8.73 -18.41 -5.26
N LEU A 253 8.76 -19.30 -6.25
CA LEU A 253 9.60 -19.15 -7.45
C LEU A 253 9.28 -17.84 -8.19
N GLY A 254 8.00 -17.53 -8.37
CA GLY A 254 7.55 -16.25 -8.92
C GLY A 254 8.07 -15.05 -8.15
N ARG A 255 7.90 -15.06 -6.82
CA ARG A 255 8.36 -13.98 -5.94
C ARG A 255 9.87 -13.89 -5.86
N ILE A 256 10.60 -15.00 -5.94
CA ILE A 256 12.06 -15.00 -6.00
C ILE A 256 12.51 -14.26 -7.27
N GLY A 257 11.81 -14.47 -8.39
CA GLY A 257 12.07 -13.77 -9.65
C GLY A 257 13.25 -14.36 -10.44
N ASP A 258 13.73 -15.55 -10.07
CA ASP A 258 14.86 -16.21 -10.72
C ASP A 258 14.41 -16.88 -12.03
N PRO A 259 14.94 -16.47 -13.20
CA PRO A 259 14.53 -17.00 -14.50
C PRO A 259 14.82 -18.49 -14.70
N ARG A 260 15.76 -19.06 -13.92
CA ARG A 260 16.02 -20.51 -13.92
C ARG A 260 14.78 -21.31 -13.53
N ALA A 261 13.81 -20.69 -12.88
CA ALA A 261 12.55 -21.31 -12.49
C ALA A 261 11.56 -21.52 -13.65
N LEU A 262 11.71 -20.84 -14.79
CA LEU A 262 10.73 -20.87 -15.88
C LEU A 262 10.43 -22.30 -16.39
N PRO A 263 11.44 -23.15 -16.68
CA PRO A 263 11.16 -24.53 -17.11
C PRO A 263 10.38 -25.34 -16.08
N TRP A 264 10.55 -25.04 -14.78
CA TRP A 264 9.82 -25.71 -13.70
C TRP A 264 8.39 -25.21 -13.61
N LEU A 265 8.18 -23.90 -13.76
CA LEU A 265 6.84 -23.29 -13.78
C LEU A 265 6.05 -23.70 -15.03
N TYR A 266 6.69 -23.84 -16.20
CA TYR A 266 6.05 -24.40 -17.40
C TYR A 266 5.54 -25.82 -17.13
N ARG A 267 6.31 -26.67 -16.44
CA ARG A 267 5.80 -27.98 -15.99
C ARG A 267 4.65 -27.83 -14.98
N GLY A 268 4.72 -26.85 -14.08
CA GLY A 268 3.65 -26.51 -13.14
C GLY A 268 2.31 -26.17 -13.81
N LEU A 269 2.31 -25.54 -14.99
CA LEU A 269 1.11 -25.29 -15.80
C LEU A 269 0.40 -26.58 -16.28
N ARG A 270 1.06 -27.73 -16.17
CA ARG A 270 0.51 -29.05 -16.55
C ARG A 270 0.11 -29.89 -15.33
N SER A 271 0.11 -29.31 -14.13
CA SER A 271 -0.26 -30.01 -12.89
C SER A 271 -1.72 -30.47 -12.90
N GLU A 272 -2.00 -31.61 -12.28
CA GLU A 272 -3.37 -32.09 -12.06
C GLU A 272 -4.20 -31.13 -11.19
N TYR A 273 -3.53 -30.38 -10.30
CA TYR A 273 -4.16 -29.44 -9.37
C TYR A 273 -4.30 -28.05 -10.00
N ALA A 274 -5.55 -27.56 -10.08
CA ALA A 274 -5.82 -26.23 -10.62
C ALA A 274 -5.14 -25.09 -9.84
N SER A 275 -4.98 -25.23 -8.52
CA SER A 275 -4.27 -24.23 -7.70
C SER A 275 -2.79 -24.12 -8.08
N VAL A 276 -2.13 -25.25 -8.35
CA VAL A 276 -0.73 -25.29 -8.81
C VAL A 276 -0.59 -24.68 -10.20
N ARG A 277 -1.51 -25.00 -11.14
CA ARG A 277 -1.51 -24.37 -12.47
C ARG A 277 -1.68 -22.85 -12.40
N ALA A 278 -2.59 -22.38 -11.55
CA ALA A 278 -2.82 -20.95 -11.34
C ALA A 278 -1.59 -20.27 -10.72
N ALA A 279 -0.96 -20.90 -9.72
CA ALA A 279 0.27 -20.42 -9.10
C ALA A 279 1.45 -20.41 -10.07
N ALA A 280 1.54 -21.38 -10.98
CA ALA A 280 2.56 -21.42 -12.02
C ALA A 280 2.37 -20.27 -13.03
N ALA A 281 1.14 -20.01 -13.49
CA ALA A 281 0.84 -18.87 -14.34
C ALA A 281 1.18 -17.53 -13.66
N PHE A 282 0.83 -17.40 -12.38
CA PHE A 282 1.26 -16.27 -11.55
C PHE A 282 2.79 -16.12 -11.52
N GLY A 283 3.49 -17.21 -11.21
CA GLY A 283 4.95 -17.18 -11.07
C GLY A 283 5.69 -16.82 -12.36
N ILE A 284 5.21 -17.30 -13.51
CA ILE A 284 5.73 -16.90 -14.82
C ILE A 284 5.50 -15.41 -15.04
N GLY A 285 4.29 -14.91 -14.75
CA GLY A 285 3.99 -13.48 -14.90
C GLY A 285 4.83 -12.57 -13.99
N GLU A 286 5.21 -13.01 -12.80
CA GLU A 286 6.10 -12.25 -11.90
C GLU A 286 7.55 -12.21 -12.40
N ILE A 287 8.08 -13.34 -12.90
CA ILE A 287 9.44 -13.41 -13.44
C ILE A 287 9.54 -12.64 -14.76
N GLU A 288 8.51 -12.77 -15.60
CA GLU A 288 8.45 -12.22 -16.95
C GLU A 288 7.74 -10.87 -17.04
N ASP A 289 7.67 -10.12 -15.93
CA ASP A 289 7.17 -8.75 -15.97
C ASP A 289 8.10 -7.88 -16.84
N ARG A 290 7.64 -7.57 -18.05
CA ARG A 290 8.42 -6.87 -19.06
C ARG A 290 8.92 -5.52 -18.60
N ALA A 291 8.13 -4.78 -17.83
CA ALA A 291 8.59 -3.48 -17.30
C ALA A 291 9.79 -3.64 -16.35
N THR A 292 9.79 -4.73 -15.58
CA THR A 292 10.90 -5.08 -14.67
C THR A 292 12.10 -5.58 -15.48
N LEU A 293 11.89 -6.47 -16.45
CA LEU A 293 12.95 -7.00 -17.32
C LEU A 293 13.63 -5.90 -18.14
N GLU A 294 12.86 -5.00 -18.77
CA GLU A 294 13.39 -3.86 -19.52
C GLU A 294 14.23 -2.95 -18.61
N ALA A 295 13.77 -2.68 -17.39
CA ALA A 295 14.54 -1.92 -16.40
C ALA A 295 15.84 -2.63 -15.97
N GLU A 296 15.91 -3.95 -16.07
CA GLU A 296 17.10 -4.77 -15.76
C GLU A 296 18.01 -5.01 -16.97
N GLY A 297 17.58 -4.63 -18.18
CA GLY A 297 18.27 -4.90 -19.44
C GLY A 297 18.11 -6.35 -19.92
N ARG A 298 16.98 -6.98 -19.59
CA ARG A 298 16.64 -8.37 -19.91
C ARG A 298 15.43 -8.42 -20.84
N GLU A 299 15.30 -9.52 -21.57
CA GLU A 299 14.17 -9.78 -22.47
C GLU A 299 13.26 -10.88 -21.91
N VAL A 300 12.01 -10.88 -22.36
CA VAL A 300 11.02 -11.91 -22.02
C VAL A 300 11.42 -13.23 -22.67
N ASP A 301 11.29 -14.33 -21.93
CA ASP A 301 11.51 -15.67 -22.46
C ASP A 301 10.56 -15.96 -23.64
N PRO A 302 11.05 -16.38 -24.82
CA PRO A 302 10.21 -16.61 -25.99
C PRO A 302 9.14 -17.70 -25.81
N GLY A 303 9.30 -18.60 -24.84
CA GLY A 303 8.35 -19.66 -24.51
C GLY A 303 7.18 -19.16 -23.65
N ALA A 304 7.40 -18.16 -22.80
CA ALA A 304 6.43 -17.69 -21.82
C ALA A 304 5.09 -17.27 -22.44
N PRO A 305 5.04 -16.44 -23.51
CA PRO A 305 3.78 -16.08 -24.16
C PRO A 305 2.98 -17.29 -24.65
N ARG A 306 3.64 -18.31 -25.19
CA ARG A 306 2.98 -19.52 -25.72
C ARG A 306 2.41 -20.38 -24.60
N GLU A 307 3.18 -20.60 -23.55
CA GLU A 307 2.78 -21.39 -22.38
C GLU A 307 1.61 -20.74 -21.64
N ILE A 308 1.65 -19.42 -21.44
CA ILE A 308 0.55 -18.67 -20.81
C ILE A 308 -0.68 -18.58 -21.72
N ALA A 309 -0.52 -18.46 -23.03
CA ALA A 309 -1.64 -18.45 -23.96
C ALA A 309 -2.47 -19.73 -23.87
N ALA A 310 -1.84 -20.90 -23.68
CA ALA A 310 -2.54 -22.17 -23.49
C ALA A 310 -3.36 -22.19 -22.19
N ALA A 311 -2.90 -21.49 -21.15
CA ALA A 311 -3.61 -21.41 -19.86
C ALA A 311 -4.88 -20.53 -19.91
N LEU A 312 -5.10 -19.74 -20.96
CA LEU A 312 -6.37 -19.03 -21.19
C LEU A 312 -7.53 -19.99 -21.48
N ASP A 313 -7.25 -21.18 -21.99
CA ASP A 313 -8.23 -22.21 -22.32
C ASP A 313 -8.41 -23.25 -21.20
N ASP A 314 -7.80 -23.03 -20.02
CA ASP A 314 -7.87 -23.96 -18.88
C ASP A 314 -9.31 -24.13 -18.38
N PRO A 315 -9.75 -25.34 -17.98
CA PRO A 315 -11.09 -25.55 -17.44
C PRO A 315 -11.37 -24.76 -16.16
N ALA A 316 -10.35 -24.53 -15.32
CA ALA A 316 -10.51 -23.81 -14.06
C ALA A 316 -10.47 -22.28 -14.28
N PRO A 317 -11.51 -21.53 -13.85
CA PRO A 317 -11.54 -20.07 -13.98
C PRO A 317 -10.34 -19.39 -13.31
N GLY A 318 -9.90 -19.90 -12.16
CA GLY A 318 -8.73 -19.40 -11.43
C GLY A 318 -7.44 -19.37 -12.26
N VAL A 319 -7.25 -20.38 -13.12
CA VAL A 319 -6.07 -20.47 -13.99
C VAL A 319 -6.18 -19.44 -15.11
N ARG A 320 -7.35 -19.33 -15.75
CA ARG A 320 -7.60 -18.33 -16.80
C ARG A 320 -7.36 -16.91 -16.32
N MET A 321 -7.83 -16.59 -15.10
CA MET A 321 -7.61 -15.29 -14.45
C MET A 321 -6.11 -14.99 -14.29
N ARG A 322 -5.33 -15.95 -13.77
CA ARG A 322 -3.87 -15.79 -13.62
C ARG A 322 -3.15 -15.71 -14.95
N ALA A 323 -3.63 -16.40 -15.99
CA ALA A 323 -3.10 -16.28 -17.33
C ALA A 323 -3.32 -14.87 -17.92
N MET A 324 -4.50 -14.27 -17.73
CA MET A 324 -4.76 -12.88 -18.16
C MET A 324 -3.84 -11.88 -17.44
N GLU A 325 -3.68 -12.04 -16.12
CA GLU A 325 -2.76 -11.22 -15.33
C GLU A 325 -1.32 -11.35 -15.83
N ALA A 326 -0.86 -12.59 -16.07
CA ALA A 326 0.47 -12.86 -16.60
C ALA A 326 0.67 -12.23 -17.98
N LEU A 327 -0.27 -12.40 -18.93
CA LEU A 327 -0.18 -11.75 -20.25
C LEU A 327 -0.05 -10.23 -20.13
N GLY A 328 -0.78 -9.60 -19.21
CA GLY A 328 -0.65 -8.17 -18.92
C GLY A 328 0.75 -7.76 -18.45
N LYS A 329 1.47 -8.64 -17.73
CA LYS A 329 2.85 -8.42 -17.26
C LYS A 329 3.88 -8.73 -18.35
N LEU A 330 3.71 -9.82 -19.09
CA LEU A 330 4.58 -10.22 -20.20
C LEU A 330 4.70 -9.12 -21.26
N GLY A 331 3.63 -8.36 -21.51
CA GLY A 331 3.74 -7.12 -22.28
C GLY A 331 3.94 -7.33 -23.78
N GLY A 332 3.13 -6.65 -24.60
CA GLY A 332 3.36 -6.57 -26.03
C GLY A 332 2.08 -6.60 -26.88
N PRO A 333 2.22 -6.36 -28.20
CA PRO A 333 1.10 -6.41 -29.14
C PRO A 333 0.49 -7.81 -29.28
N ALA A 334 1.30 -8.87 -29.20
CA ALA A 334 0.84 -10.25 -29.34
C ALA A 334 -0.05 -10.67 -28.17
N GLU A 335 0.34 -10.32 -26.94
CA GLU A 335 -0.40 -10.57 -25.70
C GLU A 335 -1.73 -9.82 -25.70
N ALA A 336 -1.76 -8.59 -26.22
CA ALA A 336 -3.00 -7.84 -26.38
C ALA A 336 -3.94 -8.53 -27.38
N ALA A 337 -3.44 -9.04 -28.50
CA ALA A 337 -4.23 -9.78 -29.48
C ALA A 337 -4.83 -11.06 -28.88
N LEU A 338 -4.09 -11.77 -28.02
CA LEU A 338 -4.59 -12.96 -27.30
C LEU A 338 -5.75 -12.60 -26.36
N LEU A 339 -5.62 -11.54 -25.56
CA LEU A 339 -6.68 -11.07 -24.67
C LEU A 339 -7.92 -10.60 -25.44
N LEU A 340 -7.74 -9.88 -26.55
CA LEU A 340 -8.85 -9.45 -27.40
C LEU A 340 -9.58 -10.64 -28.03
N ARG A 341 -8.84 -11.66 -28.48
CA ARG A 341 -9.43 -12.90 -28.99
C ARG A 341 -10.24 -13.61 -27.91
N TYR A 342 -9.68 -13.74 -26.70
CA TYR A 342 -10.38 -14.34 -25.56
C TYR A 342 -11.67 -13.60 -25.23
N LEU A 343 -11.62 -12.27 -25.15
CA LEU A 343 -12.80 -11.44 -24.87
C LEU A 343 -13.88 -11.58 -25.96
N GLY A 344 -13.49 -11.82 -27.22
CA GLY A 344 -14.43 -12.10 -28.31
C GLY A 344 -15.14 -13.45 -28.22
N GLN A 345 -14.69 -14.36 -27.36
CA GLN A 345 -15.27 -15.70 -27.16
C GLN A 345 -16.25 -15.75 -25.97
N ILE A 346 -16.20 -14.77 -25.07
CA ILE A 346 -17.04 -14.70 -23.89
C ILE A 346 -18.06 -13.57 -24.01
N SER A 347 -19.21 -13.71 -23.34
CA SER A 347 -20.23 -12.67 -23.31
C SER A 347 -20.16 -11.89 -22.00
N TYR A 348 -20.18 -10.56 -22.09
CA TYR A 348 -20.27 -9.73 -20.88
C TYR A 348 -21.58 -9.97 -20.12
N ARG A 349 -22.66 -10.28 -20.84
CA ARG A 349 -23.96 -10.64 -20.24
C ARG A 349 -24.01 -12.06 -19.70
N GLY A 350 -22.88 -12.75 -19.74
CA GLY A 350 -22.67 -14.07 -19.18
C GLY A 350 -22.71 -14.11 -17.65
N GLY A 351 -22.25 -15.23 -17.10
CA GLY A 351 -22.22 -15.49 -15.67
C GLY A 351 -21.21 -14.61 -14.91
N PRO A 352 -21.25 -14.61 -13.56
CA PRO A 352 -20.31 -13.84 -12.73
C PRO A 352 -18.83 -14.04 -13.09
N ALA A 353 -18.43 -15.28 -13.39
CA ALA A 353 -17.05 -15.59 -13.78
C ALA A 353 -16.63 -14.92 -15.09
N GLU A 354 -17.52 -14.85 -16.09
CA GLU A 354 -17.22 -14.16 -17.36
C GLU A 354 -17.08 -12.65 -17.13
N ARG A 355 -17.93 -12.06 -16.28
CA ARG A 355 -17.81 -10.64 -15.90
C ARG A 355 -16.49 -10.34 -15.19
N THR A 356 -16.04 -11.20 -14.29
CA THR A 356 -14.72 -11.09 -13.65
C THR A 356 -13.60 -11.15 -14.70
N HIS A 357 -13.69 -12.05 -15.67
CA HIS A 357 -12.71 -12.12 -16.76
C HIS A 357 -12.68 -10.83 -17.61
N PHE A 358 -13.83 -10.21 -17.89
CA PHE A 358 -13.87 -8.90 -18.56
C PHE A 358 -13.12 -7.85 -17.75
N GLY A 359 -13.37 -7.75 -16.45
CA GLY A 359 -12.68 -6.80 -15.58
C GLY A 359 -11.16 -6.99 -15.56
N LEU A 360 -10.70 -8.24 -15.47
CA LEU A 360 -9.27 -8.58 -15.47
C LEU A 360 -8.62 -8.35 -16.83
N ALA A 361 -9.28 -8.75 -17.92
CA ALA A 361 -8.76 -8.56 -19.27
C ALA A 361 -8.67 -7.08 -19.64
N ILE A 362 -9.64 -6.23 -19.25
CA ILE A 362 -9.55 -4.77 -19.43
C ILE A 362 -8.35 -4.21 -18.65
N THR A 363 -8.16 -4.66 -17.41
CA THR A 363 -7.01 -4.24 -16.58
C THR A 363 -5.67 -4.66 -17.22
N ALA A 364 -5.62 -5.86 -17.79
CA ALA A 364 -4.45 -6.35 -18.51
C ALA A 364 -4.21 -5.54 -19.80
N LEU A 365 -5.22 -5.33 -20.64
CA LEU A 365 -5.13 -4.51 -21.86
C LEU A 365 -4.68 -3.07 -21.58
N GLN A 366 -5.16 -2.49 -20.48
CA GLN A 366 -4.71 -1.19 -20.00
C GLN A 366 -3.22 -1.19 -19.66
N ARG A 367 -2.74 -2.22 -18.94
CA ARG A 367 -1.31 -2.36 -18.59
C ARG A 367 -0.44 -2.54 -19.84
N LEU A 368 -0.92 -3.32 -20.81
CA LEU A 368 -0.26 -3.54 -22.10
C LEU A 368 -0.14 -2.26 -22.93
N ASN A 369 -1.08 -1.32 -22.74
CA ASN A 369 -1.11 -0.02 -23.38
C ASN A 369 -1.00 -0.10 -24.92
N GLN A 370 -1.71 -1.03 -25.54
CA GLN A 370 -1.67 -1.27 -26.98
C GLN A 370 -2.81 -0.54 -27.70
N PRO A 371 -2.53 0.33 -28.70
CA PRO A 371 -3.57 1.07 -29.43
C PRO A 371 -4.64 0.19 -30.08
N ALA A 372 -4.28 -1.04 -30.47
CA ALA A 372 -5.19 -2.01 -31.07
C ALA A 372 -6.37 -2.41 -30.15
N ALA A 373 -6.25 -2.20 -28.84
CA ALA A 373 -7.34 -2.48 -27.89
C ALA A 373 -8.43 -1.40 -27.91
N VAL A 374 -8.11 -0.17 -28.34
CA VAL A 374 -9.01 0.99 -28.24
C VAL A 374 -10.36 0.74 -28.95
N PRO A 375 -10.42 0.28 -30.21
CA PRO A 375 -11.71 0.05 -30.88
C PRO A 375 -12.58 -1.02 -30.20
N TYR A 376 -11.94 -1.99 -29.53
CA TYR A 376 -12.67 -3.00 -28.77
C TYR A 376 -13.26 -2.41 -27.48
N LEU A 377 -12.45 -1.66 -26.74
CA LEU A 377 -12.88 -0.95 -25.53
C LEU A 377 -14.02 0.03 -25.84
N GLU A 378 -13.94 0.79 -26.93
CA GLU A 378 -15.01 1.72 -27.34
C GLU A 378 -16.33 1.02 -27.66
N ARG A 379 -16.30 -0.20 -28.21
CA ARG A 379 -17.50 -1.03 -28.38
C ARG A 379 -18.05 -1.50 -27.03
N LEU A 380 -17.19 -1.93 -26.11
CA LEU A 380 -17.63 -2.31 -24.76
C LEU A 380 -18.27 -1.15 -23.98
N ALA A 381 -17.82 0.09 -24.19
CA ALA A 381 -18.44 1.28 -23.60
C ALA A 381 -19.90 1.51 -24.03
N GLN A 382 -20.40 0.78 -25.03
CA GLN A 382 -21.78 0.86 -25.49
C GLN A 382 -22.72 -0.05 -24.70
N GLU A 383 -22.19 -1.06 -23.99
CA GLU A 383 -23.01 -1.90 -23.12
C GLU A 383 -23.57 -1.07 -21.95
N PRO A 384 -24.85 -1.23 -21.60
CA PRO A 384 -25.53 -0.43 -20.58
C PRO A 384 -25.21 -0.94 -19.16
N ASP A 385 -23.94 -1.17 -18.86
CA ASP A 385 -23.47 -1.54 -17.52
C ASP A 385 -22.50 -0.48 -16.99
N PRO A 386 -22.89 0.25 -15.93
CA PRO A 386 -22.02 1.26 -15.32
C PRO A 386 -20.65 0.74 -14.92
N GLU A 387 -20.55 -0.50 -14.41
CA GLU A 387 -19.28 -1.06 -13.97
C GLU A 387 -18.31 -1.21 -15.14
N LEU A 388 -18.81 -1.76 -16.25
CA LEU A 388 -18.02 -1.90 -17.46
C LEU A 388 -17.63 -0.54 -18.04
N GLN A 389 -18.58 0.39 -18.08
CA GLN A 389 -18.36 1.73 -18.65
C GLN A 389 -17.28 2.52 -17.92
N TRP A 390 -17.28 2.53 -16.58
CA TRP A 390 -16.24 3.26 -15.84
C TRP A 390 -14.87 2.57 -15.96
N ARG A 391 -14.82 1.23 -15.98
CA ARG A 391 -13.57 0.47 -16.21
C ARG A 391 -12.98 0.76 -17.58
N VAL A 392 -13.84 0.81 -18.61
CA VAL A 392 -13.44 1.18 -19.97
C VAL A 392 -12.95 2.63 -20.02
N ALA A 393 -13.66 3.56 -19.39
CA ALA A 393 -13.22 4.96 -19.34
C ALA A 393 -11.86 5.13 -18.62
N ASP A 394 -11.63 4.42 -17.50
CA ASP A 394 -10.32 4.42 -16.82
C ASP A 394 -9.22 3.81 -17.69
N ALA A 395 -9.51 2.71 -18.39
CA ALA A 395 -8.57 2.08 -19.32
C ALA A 395 -8.18 3.04 -20.46
N LEU A 396 -9.16 3.66 -21.12
CA LEU A 396 -8.92 4.64 -22.19
C LEU A 396 -8.10 5.84 -21.70
N TYR A 397 -8.40 6.36 -20.50
CA TYR A 397 -7.62 7.42 -19.86
C TYR A 397 -6.16 7.01 -19.63
N ARG A 398 -5.92 5.86 -18.99
CA ARG A 398 -4.56 5.38 -18.67
C ARG A 398 -3.76 5.03 -19.91
N MET A 399 -4.43 4.55 -20.96
CA MET A 399 -3.83 4.29 -22.26
C MET A 399 -3.54 5.56 -23.07
N ARG A 400 -3.96 6.72 -22.57
CA ARG A 400 -3.89 8.00 -23.28
C ARG A 400 -4.58 7.98 -24.65
N ALA A 401 -5.70 7.27 -24.76
CA ALA A 401 -6.42 7.05 -26.01
C ALA A 401 -7.21 8.29 -26.48
N ARG A 402 -6.51 9.32 -26.98
CA ARG A 402 -7.11 10.59 -27.43
C ARG A 402 -8.18 10.43 -28.51
N ALA A 403 -8.05 9.39 -29.35
CA ALA A 403 -9.02 9.08 -30.39
C ALA A 403 -10.41 8.71 -29.83
N ALA A 404 -10.50 8.30 -28.56
CA ALA A 404 -11.75 7.91 -27.92
C ALA A 404 -12.53 9.10 -27.31
N SER A 405 -12.21 10.34 -27.68
CA SER A 405 -12.86 11.55 -27.16
C SER A 405 -14.38 11.55 -27.35
N ALA A 406 -14.88 11.08 -28.50
CA ALA A 406 -16.32 10.96 -28.75
C ALA A 406 -16.99 9.95 -27.81
N THR A 407 -16.36 8.81 -27.57
CA THR A 407 -16.83 7.79 -26.62
C THR A 407 -16.87 8.36 -25.19
N LEU A 408 -15.81 9.03 -24.76
CA LEU A 408 -15.72 9.64 -23.44
C LEU A 408 -16.74 10.78 -23.26
N ALA A 409 -16.95 11.63 -24.28
CA ALA A 409 -17.96 12.69 -24.28
C ALA A 409 -19.38 12.14 -24.12
N ARG A 410 -19.70 11.02 -24.78
CA ARG A 410 -20.97 10.32 -24.59
C ARG A 410 -21.14 9.80 -23.16
N LEU A 411 -20.09 9.23 -22.57
CA LEU A 411 -20.14 8.67 -21.21
C LEU A 411 -20.36 9.75 -20.13
N LEU A 412 -20.06 11.02 -20.40
CA LEU A 412 -20.44 12.13 -19.51
C LEU A 412 -21.94 12.26 -19.28
N GLN A 413 -22.76 11.72 -20.19
CA GLN A 413 -24.23 11.74 -20.08
C GLN A 413 -24.80 10.56 -19.27
N SER A 414 -23.93 9.69 -18.71
CA SER A 414 -24.38 8.57 -17.89
C SER A 414 -25.12 9.06 -16.64
N SER A 415 -26.15 8.34 -16.22
CA SER A 415 -26.81 8.55 -14.93
C SER A 415 -25.89 8.20 -13.76
N ASP A 416 -24.92 7.32 -13.99
CA ASP A 416 -23.98 6.85 -12.98
C ASP A 416 -22.84 7.87 -12.75
N PRO A 417 -22.63 8.35 -11.50
CA PRO A 417 -21.57 9.31 -11.18
C PRO A 417 -20.16 8.81 -11.44
N ASP A 418 -19.87 7.52 -11.22
CA ASP A 418 -18.52 6.97 -11.39
C ASP A 418 -18.16 6.93 -12.87
N VAL A 419 -19.12 6.56 -13.74
CA VAL A 419 -18.95 6.64 -15.20
C VAL A 419 -18.64 8.09 -15.62
N ARG A 420 -19.41 9.07 -15.13
CA ARG A 420 -19.17 10.49 -15.46
C ARG A 420 -17.80 10.98 -14.99
N ALA A 421 -17.38 10.60 -13.78
CA ALA A 421 -16.09 11.02 -13.22
C ALA A 421 -14.90 10.48 -14.03
N HIS A 422 -14.92 9.18 -14.40
CA HIS A 422 -13.87 8.57 -15.21
C HIS A 422 -13.87 9.11 -16.65
N ALA A 423 -15.05 9.34 -17.23
CA ALA A 423 -15.18 9.97 -18.54
C ALA A 423 -14.63 11.41 -18.57
N ALA A 424 -14.92 12.22 -17.53
CA ALA A 424 -14.39 13.57 -17.41
C ALA A 424 -12.85 13.56 -17.32
N ARG A 425 -12.30 12.67 -16.48
CA ARG A 425 -10.86 12.46 -16.37
C ARG A 425 -10.22 12.09 -17.71
N GLY A 426 -10.85 11.18 -18.46
CA GLY A 426 -10.43 10.77 -19.80
C GLY A 426 -10.47 11.89 -20.84
N LEU A 427 -11.46 12.78 -20.81
CA LEU A 427 -11.49 13.90 -21.76
C LEU A 427 -10.36 14.89 -21.53
N GLY A 428 -9.94 15.09 -20.27
CA GLY A 428 -8.86 16.02 -19.93
C GLY A 428 -7.52 15.73 -20.63
N ILE A 429 -7.23 14.48 -21.00
CA ILE A 429 -5.98 14.09 -21.69
C ILE A 429 -6.05 14.24 -23.22
N CYS A 430 -7.22 14.57 -23.77
CA CYS A 430 -7.42 14.72 -25.20
C CYS A 430 -6.82 16.04 -25.73
N GLU A 431 -6.57 17.01 -24.85
CA GLU A 431 -5.92 18.31 -25.17
C GLU A 431 -6.63 19.10 -26.29
N ASP A 432 -7.92 18.86 -26.49
CA ASP A 432 -8.79 19.59 -27.42
C ASP A 432 -9.69 20.57 -26.64
N PRO A 433 -9.43 21.90 -26.72
CA PRO A 433 -10.21 22.90 -26.00
C PRO A 433 -11.72 22.86 -26.29
N GLU A 434 -12.16 22.37 -27.45
CA GLU A 434 -13.59 22.31 -27.77
C GLU A 434 -14.35 21.30 -26.91
N LEU A 435 -13.64 20.31 -26.35
CA LEU A 435 -14.23 19.34 -25.41
C LEU A 435 -14.59 19.97 -24.06
N ALA A 436 -14.10 21.19 -23.76
CA ALA A 436 -14.40 21.88 -22.51
C ALA A 436 -15.90 22.14 -22.35
N ALA A 437 -16.62 22.42 -23.44
CA ALA A 437 -18.05 22.69 -23.42
C ALA A 437 -18.85 21.53 -22.79
N ALA A 438 -18.44 20.28 -23.01
CA ALA A 438 -19.10 19.11 -22.44
C ALA A 438 -18.87 18.96 -20.93
N LEU A 439 -17.81 19.55 -20.39
CA LEU A 439 -17.42 19.46 -18.98
C LEU A 439 -18.00 20.60 -18.12
N LEU A 440 -18.31 21.76 -18.71
CA LEU A 440 -18.81 22.93 -17.98
C LEU A 440 -20.04 22.64 -17.08
N PRO A 441 -21.06 21.88 -17.53
CA PRO A 441 -22.23 21.58 -16.68
C PRO A 441 -21.89 20.74 -15.44
N LEU A 442 -20.75 20.03 -15.46
CA LEU A 442 -20.35 19.08 -14.42
C LEU A 442 -19.58 19.74 -13.26
N VAL A 443 -19.21 21.01 -13.39
CA VAL A 443 -18.42 21.75 -12.37
C VAL A 443 -19.28 22.24 -11.20
N GLY A 444 -20.56 22.52 -11.47
CA GLY A 444 -21.49 23.11 -10.51
C GLY A 444 -21.97 22.14 -9.42
N ALA A 445 -22.66 22.69 -8.41
CA ALA A 445 -23.17 21.94 -7.24
C ALA A 445 -24.21 20.85 -7.58
N GLY A 446 -24.77 20.84 -8.79
CA GLY A 446 -25.67 19.79 -9.27
C GLY A 446 -24.99 18.45 -9.58
N SER A 447 -23.65 18.41 -9.62
CA SER A 447 -22.88 17.18 -9.82
C SER A 447 -22.27 16.67 -8.50
N PRO A 448 -22.16 15.34 -8.29
CA PRO A 448 -21.42 14.77 -7.17
C PRO A 448 -19.96 15.22 -7.15
N LEU A 449 -19.36 15.31 -5.95
CA LEU A 449 -17.99 15.81 -5.79
C LEU A 449 -16.96 15.11 -6.71
N PRO A 450 -16.92 13.77 -6.83
CA PRO A 450 -15.94 13.12 -7.70
C PRO A 450 -16.02 13.60 -9.15
N VAL A 451 -17.25 13.79 -9.65
CA VAL A 451 -17.50 14.31 -11.00
C VAL A 451 -17.00 15.75 -11.14
N ARG A 452 -17.33 16.62 -10.16
CA ARG A 452 -16.90 18.02 -10.15
C ARG A 452 -15.37 18.16 -10.16
N VAL A 453 -14.69 17.39 -9.31
CA VAL A 453 -13.23 17.40 -9.20
C VAL A 453 -12.58 16.97 -10.51
N GLN A 454 -13.05 15.87 -11.12
CA GLN A 454 -12.49 15.40 -12.39
C GLN A 454 -12.81 16.36 -13.55
N ALA A 455 -14.01 16.97 -13.57
CA ALA A 455 -14.37 17.97 -14.57
C ALA A 455 -13.46 19.21 -14.50
N VAL A 456 -13.22 19.74 -13.29
CA VAL A 456 -12.32 20.91 -13.12
C VAL A 456 -10.88 20.57 -13.48
N ALA A 457 -10.37 19.41 -13.06
CA ALA A 457 -9.04 18.95 -13.45
C ALA A 457 -8.90 18.83 -14.97
N ALA A 458 -9.91 18.25 -15.63
CA ALA A 458 -9.95 18.11 -17.08
C ALA A 458 -9.98 19.47 -17.80
N LEU A 459 -10.81 20.42 -17.34
CA LEU A 459 -10.84 21.79 -17.87
C LEU A 459 -9.48 22.49 -17.76
N GLY A 460 -8.75 22.27 -16.65
CA GLY A 460 -7.38 22.75 -16.47
C GLY A 460 -6.42 22.22 -17.54
N ASN A 461 -6.55 20.95 -17.91
CA ASN A 461 -5.72 20.33 -18.96
C ASN A 461 -6.10 20.79 -20.38
N LEU A 462 -7.39 21.02 -20.63
CA LEU A 462 -7.90 21.54 -21.91
C LEU A 462 -7.59 23.03 -22.11
N LYS A 463 -7.34 23.77 -21.03
CA LYS A 463 -6.91 25.19 -21.03
C LYS A 463 -7.88 26.16 -21.73
N ASP A 464 -9.16 25.82 -21.78
CA ASP A 464 -10.18 26.72 -22.32
C ASP A 464 -10.51 27.84 -21.32
N ARG A 465 -10.30 29.09 -21.72
CA ARG A 465 -10.58 30.28 -20.91
C ARG A 465 -12.06 30.43 -20.53
N ARG A 466 -12.99 29.87 -21.30
CA ARG A 466 -14.44 29.88 -20.99
C ARG A 466 -14.72 29.22 -19.63
N ALA A 467 -13.88 28.25 -19.22
CA ALA A 467 -14.00 27.53 -17.97
C ALA A 467 -13.75 28.38 -16.72
N VAL A 468 -13.00 29.48 -16.82
CA VAL A 468 -12.63 30.31 -15.65
C VAL A 468 -13.88 30.82 -14.92
N SER A 469 -14.86 31.30 -15.67
CA SER A 469 -16.12 31.82 -15.10
C SER A 469 -16.91 30.74 -14.35
N ALA A 470 -17.00 29.53 -14.92
CA ALA A 470 -17.70 28.40 -14.32
C ALA A 470 -17.00 27.88 -13.06
N ILE A 471 -15.66 27.77 -13.09
CA ILE A 471 -14.85 27.35 -11.94
C ILE A 471 -14.99 28.37 -10.81
N ARG A 472 -14.90 29.67 -11.13
CA ARG A 472 -15.07 30.75 -10.15
C ARG A 472 -16.45 30.71 -9.50
N ALA A 473 -17.52 30.61 -10.28
CA ALA A 473 -18.87 30.52 -9.74
C ALA A 473 -19.05 29.30 -8.82
N ALA A 474 -18.44 28.17 -9.17
CA ALA A 474 -18.50 26.96 -8.34
C ALA A 474 -17.69 27.06 -7.03
N LEU A 475 -16.59 27.84 -7.01
CA LEU A 475 -15.86 28.18 -5.79
C LEU A 475 -16.68 29.10 -4.88
N GLU A 476 -17.37 30.08 -5.45
CA GLU A 476 -18.20 31.05 -4.71
C GLU A 476 -19.49 30.41 -4.14
N ALA A 477 -20.00 29.36 -4.78
CA ALA A 477 -21.25 28.70 -4.39
C ALA A 477 -21.18 27.88 -3.09
N SER A 478 -19.99 27.57 -2.56
CA SER A 478 -19.83 26.71 -1.39
C SER A 478 -18.72 27.20 -0.46
N PRO A 479 -18.99 27.40 0.85
CA PRO A 479 -17.96 27.82 1.81
C PRO A 479 -16.78 26.86 1.85
N ILE A 480 -15.56 27.41 1.70
CA ILE A 480 -14.31 26.66 1.76
C ILE A 480 -13.79 26.69 3.20
N GLY A 481 -13.64 25.52 3.81
CA GLY A 481 -13.10 25.40 5.16
C GLY A 481 -13.14 23.97 5.69
N PRO A 482 -12.58 23.73 6.88
CA PRO A 482 -12.49 22.39 7.47
C PRO A 482 -13.86 21.75 7.75
N ALA A 483 -14.92 22.56 7.90
CA ALA A 483 -16.30 22.10 8.03
C ALA A 483 -16.88 21.55 6.71
N ASN A 484 -16.23 21.79 5.57
CA ASN A 484 -16.62 21.30 4.25
C ASN A 484 -15.38 20.76 3.50
N PRO A 485 -14.88 19.55 3.88
CA PRO A 485 -13.70 18.95 3.28
C PRO A 485 -13.81 18.76 1.76
N ASP A 486 -15.02 18.53 1.27
CA ASP A 486 -15.31 18.38 -0.16
C ASP A 486 -15.00 19.66 -0.94
N SER A 487 -15.35 20.81 -0.37
CA SER A 487 -15.05 22.11 -0.96
C SER A 487 -13.57 22.46 -0.86
N VAL A 488 -12.85 21.97 0.16
CA VAL A 488 -11.39 22.07 0.25
C VAL A 488 -10.72 21.30 -0.88
N ASN A 489 -11.11 20.04 -1.10
CA ASN A 489 -10.55 19.21 -2.18
C ASN A 489 -10.84 19.83 -3.56
N PHE A 490 -12.07 20.28 -3.79
CA PHE A 490 -12.45 20.98 -5.01
C PHE A 490 -11.62 22.27 -5.22
N ALA A 491 -11.45 23.09 -4.18
CA ALA A 491 -10.71 24.34 -4.27
C ALA A 491 -9.23 24.17 -4.59
N VAL A 492 -8.57 23.14 -4.01
CA VAL A 492 -7.18 22.79 -4.34
C VAL A 492 -7.04 22.47 -5.84
N VAL A 493 -7.93 21.65 -6.38
CA VAL A 493 -7.90 21.26 -7.80
C VAL A 493 -8.24 22.45 -8.70
N ALA A 494 -9.20 23.28 -8.31
CA ALA A 494 -9.57 24.49 -9.01
C ALA A 494 -8.41 25.51 -9.10
N ALA A 495 -7.66 25.73 -8.02
CA ALA A 495 -6.48 26.61 -8.05
C ALA A 495 -5.45 26.14 -9.09
N GLY A 496 -5.17 24.83 -9.14
CA GLY A 496 -4.30 24.23 -10.14
C GLY A 496 -4.84 24.38 -11.57
N ALA A 497 -6.12 24.09 -11.78
CA ALA A 497 -6.77 24.21 -13.09
C ALA A 497 -6.76 25.65 -13.61
N LEU A 498 -7.08 26.63 -12.76
CA LEU A 498 -7.03 28.05 -13.08
C LEU A 498 -5.61 28.49 -13.46
N ALA A 499 -4.59 28.04 -12.73
CA ALA A 499 -3.19 28.30 -13.09
C ALA A 499 -2.82 27.73 -14.47
N SER A 500 -3.31 26.54 -14.80
CA SER A 500 -3.08 25.90 -16.11
C SER A 500 -3.81 26.58 -17.26
N ILE A 501 -5.03 27.08 -17.03
CA ILE A 501 -5.81 27.85 -18.02
C ILE A 501 -5.15 29.22 -18.26
N GLY A 502 -4.67 29.87 -17.20
CA GLY A 502 -3.99 31.16 -17.27
C GLY A 502 -4.92 32.36 -17.48
N GLY A 503 -4.32 33.54 -17.58
CA GLY A 503 -5.03 34.81 -17.81
C GLY A 503 -5.39 35.58 -16.54
N PRO A 504 -5.70 36.88 -16.68
CA PRO A 504 -5.97 37.77 -15.55
C PRO A 504 -7.23 37.37 -14.77
N GLU A 505 -8.24 36.82 -15.44
CA GLU A 505 -9.46 36.33 -14.79
C GLU A 505 -9.18 35.11 -13.91
N ALA A 506 -8.26 34.25 -14.32
CA ALA A 506 -7.83 33.11 -13.52
C ALA A 506 -7.04 33.56 -12.29
N GLU A 507 -6.16 34.55 -12.43
CA GLU A 507 -5.49 35.19 -11.28
C GLU A 507 -6.50 35.75 -10.28
N GLN A 508 -7.48 36.53 -10.77
CA GLN A 508 -8.53 37.10 -9.92
C GLN A 508 -9.35 36.04 -9.19
N ALA A 509 -9.58 34.87 -9.81
CA ALA A 509 -10.28 33.75 -9.18
C ALA A 509 -9.43 33.03 -8.11
N VAL A 510 -8.10 33.02 -8.24
CA VAL A 510 -7.18 32.38 -7.29
C VAL A 510 -6.86 33.26 -6.09
N VAL A 511 -6.77 34.59 -6.26
CA VAL A 511 -6.39 35.52 -5.16
C VAL A 511 -7.19 35.31 -3.87
N PRO A 512 -8.54 35.17 -3.87
CA PRO A 512 -9.31 34.94 -2.66
C PRO A 512 -8.91 33.68 -1.89
N LEU A 513 -8.38 32.66 -2.58
CA LEU A 513 -8.00 31.38 -1.99
C LEU A 513 -6.74 31.48 -1.10
N LEU A 514 -5.95 32.56 -1.21
CA LEU A 514 -4.84 32.84 -0.28
C LEU A 514 -5.32 33.10 1.14
N GLY A 515 -6.57 33.57 1.31
CA GLY A 515 -7.17 33.80 2.63
C GLY A 515 -7.69 32.54 3.32
N CYS A 516 -7.70 31.40 2.61
CA CYS A 516 -8.06 30.11 3.21
C CYS A 516 -6.92 29.57 4.08
N GLU A 517 -7.19 28.52 4.86
CA GLU A 517 -6.15 27.83 5.63
C GLU A 517 -5.71 26.53 4.96
N GLY A 518 -4.49 26.09 5.26
CA GLY A 518 -4.00 24.76 4.92
C GLY A 518 -3.81 24.52 3.42
N PRO A 519 -4.27 23.37 2.87
CA PRO A 519 -3.98 22.97 1.49
C PRO A 519 -4.45 23.96 0.41
N VAL A 520 -5.55 24.68 0.64
CA VAL A 520 -6.12 25.61 -0.33
C VAL A 520 -5.20 26.81 -0.54
N ALA A 521 -4.73 27.43 0.54
CA ALA A 521 -3.77 28.53 0.44
C ALA A 521 -2.44 28.09 -0.16
N ASN A 522 -1.97 26.88 0.18
CA ASN A 522 -0.76 26.31 -0.41
C ASN A 522 -0.89 26.13 -1.94
N ALA A 523 -2.04 25.65 -2.41
CA ALA A 523 -2.32 25.50 -3.84
C ALA A 523 -2.45 26.86 -4.53
N ALA A 524 -3.13 27.82 -3.91
CA ALA A 524 -3.29 29.18 -4.42
C ALA A 524 -1.94 29.90 -4.57
N LEU A 525 -1.03 29.72 -3.61
CA LEU A 525 0.31 30.25 -3.65
C LEU A 525 1.11 29.76 -4.87
N VAL A 526 1.12 28.45 -5.11
CA VAL A 526 1.80 27.86 -6.28
C VAL A 526 1.13 28.29 -7.59
N ALA A 527 -0.21 28.36 -7.60
CA ALA A 527 -0.98 28.82 -8.75
C ALA A 527 -0.64 30.27 -9.13
N LEU A 528 -0.56 31.19 -8.16
CA LEU A 528 -0.23 32.59 -8.40
C LEU A 528 1.21 32.80 -8.88
N ALA A 529 2.17 31.98 -8.43
CA ALA A 529 3.53 32.05 -8.95
C ALA A 529 3.59 31.80 -10.47
N ARG A 530 2.74 30.88 -10.95
CA ARG A 530 2.61 30.60 -12.40
C ARG A 530 1.85 31.69 -13.16
N LEU A 531 0.82 32.27 -12.53
CA LEU A 531 -0.05 33.26 -13.17
C LEU A 531 0.59 34.66 -13.27
N CYS A 532 1.31 35.09 -12.24
CA CYS A 532 1.84 36.46 -12.16
C CYS A 532 3.00 36.72 -13.15
N GLY A 533 3.76 35.69 -13.55
CA GLY A 533 4.85 35.82 -14.52
C GLY A 533 5.96 36.83 -14.15
N GLY A 534 6.04 37.28 -12.89
CA GLY A 534 7.02 38.27 -12.42
C GLY A 534 6.96 38.58 -10.92
N ASP A 535 8.10 39.01 -10.39
CA ASP A 535 8.44 39.03 -8.95
C ASP A 535 7.57 40.00 -8.12
N ALA A 536 7.48 41.26 -8.53
CA ALA A 536 6.91 42.32 -7.69
C ALA A 536 5.40 42.15 -7.39
N ARG A 537 4.64 41.56 -8.32
CA ARG A 537 3.20 41.35 -8.14
C ARG A 537 2.94 40.16 -7.23
N PHE A 538 3.66 39.06 -7.43
CA PHE A 538 3.58 37.87 -6.59
C PHE A 538 3.87 38.22 -5.13
N PHE A 539 5.03 38.84 -4.85
CA PHE A 539 5.40 39.19 -3.48
C PHE A 539 4.46 40.19 -2.81
N ARG A 540 3.77 41.04 -3.59
CA ARG A 540 2.74 41.94 -3.05
C ARG A 540 1.50 41.18 -2.60
N LEU A 541 1.02 40.25 -3.43
CA LEU A 541 -0.16 39.42 -3.13
C LEU A 541 0.08 38.47 -1.97
N THR A 542 1.31 37.97 -1.83
CA THR A 542 1.66 36.96 -0.83
C THR A 542 2.35 37.51 0.41
N ARG A 543 2.40 38.84 0.58
CA ARG A 543 3.13 39.49 1.68
C ARG A 543 2.70 39.02 3.09
N ASP A 544 1.42 38.65 3.22
CA ASP A 544 0.79 38.29 4.50
C ASP A 544 0.73 36.76 4.72
N VAL A 545 1.29 35.97 3.80
CA VAL A 545 1.29 34.49 3.88
C VAL A 545 2.25 34.02 4.98
N ARG A 546 1.74 33.19 5.89
CA ARG A 546 2.51 32.62 7.01
C ARG A 546 2.96 31.19 6.71
N LEU A 547 4.26 30.91 6.83
CA LEU A 547 4.85 29.58 6.64
C LEU A 547 4.84 28.78 7.94
N ALA A 548 3.65 28.49 8.47
CA ALA A 548 3.48 27.87 9.79
C ALA A 548 3.54 26.32 9.79
N SER A 549 3.84 25.69 8.65
CA SER A 549 3.91 24.23 8.55
C SER A 549 4.90 23.76 7.49
N PRO A 550 5.42 22.52 7.58
CA PRO A 550 6.26 21.94 6.54
C PRO A 550 5.60 21.90 5.16
N THR A 551 4.27 21.78 5.11
CA THR A 551 3.52 21.81 3.83
C THR A 551 3.49 23.20 3.21
N ALA A 552 3.32 24.24 4.03
CA ALA A 552 3.35 25.62 3.57
C ALA A 552 4.76 26.02 3.11
N THR A 553 5.80 25.63 3.85
CA THR A 553 7.20 25.86 3.45
C THR A 553 7.53 25.18 2.12
N ARG A 554 7.04 23.94 1.90
CA ARG A 554 7.21 23.24 0.61
C ARG A 554 6.48 23.95 -0.53
N ALA A 555 5.23 24.38 -0.30
CA ALA A 555 4.45 25.10 -1.31
C ALA A 555 5.11 26.45 -1.67
N TRP A 556 5.65 27.15 -0.67
CA TRP A 556 6.41 28.38 -0.88
C TRP A 556 7.71 28.15 -1.63
N ALA A 557 8.48 27.12 -1.27
CA ALA A 557 9.68 26.76 -2.01
C ALA A 557 9.36 26.42 -3.48
N GLN A 558 8.29 25.64 -3.72
CA GLN A 558 7.82 25.34 -5.06
C GLN A 558 7.42 26.60 -5.82
N ALA A 559 6.65 27.50 -5.21
CA ALA A 559 6.22 28.76 -5.81
C ALA A 559 7.42 29.64 -6.21
N LEU A 560 8.43 29.78 -5.35
CA LEU A 560 9.66 30.52 -5.66
C LEU A 560 10.48 29.85 -6.79
N GLY A 561 10.50 28.52 -6.85
CA GLY A 561 11.14 27.79 -7.95
C GLY A 561 10.41 27.92 -9.29
N GLU A 562 9.08 28.07 -9.27
CA GLU A 562 8.27 28.37 -10.47
C GLU A 562 8.48 29.81 -10.95
N LEU A 563 8.56 30.76 -10.02
CA LEU A 563 8.76 32.18 -10.29
C LEU A 563 10.18 32.47 -10.83
N GLY A 564 11.21 31.87 -10.21
CA GLY A 564 12.61 32.14 -10.52
C GLY A 564 13.03 33.55 -10.12
N GLY A 565 14.18 34.01 -10.62
CA GLY A 565 14.71 35.35 -10.34
C GLY A 565 15.57 35.45 -9.07
N GLY A 566 16.29 36.57 -8.94
CA GLY A 566 17.27 36.78 -7.87
C GLY A 566 16.65 36.86 -6.47
N GLU A 567 15.48 37.50 -6.34
CA GLU A 567 14.78 37.59 -5.06
C GLU A 567 14.29 36.20 -4.60
N SER A 568 13.75 35.38 -5.50
CA SER A 568 13.33 34.01 -5.20
C SER A 568 14.48 33.13 -4.75
N ILE A 569 15.64 33.21 -5.43
CA ILE A 569 16.85 32.50 -5.04
C ILE A 569 17.29 32.92 -3.63
N SER A 570 17.36 34.23 -3.37
CA SER A 570 17.72 34.75 -2.03
C SER A 570 16.81 34.20 -0.95
N ARG A 571 15.49 34.23 -1.15
CA ARG A 571 14.52 33.72 -0.16
C ARG A 571 14.62 32.21 0.05
N LEU A 572 14.97 31.44 -0.98
CA LEU A 572 15.23 30.01 -0.87
C LEU A 572 16.51 29.72 -0.06
N GLU A 573 17.58 30.50 -0.28
CA GLU A 573 18.83 30.41 0.49
C GLU A 573 18.64 30.82 1.96
N ASP A 574 17.84 31.85 2.20
CA ASP A 574 17.46 32.29 3.56
C ASP A 574 16.70 31.19 4.31
N LEU A 575 15.78 30.48 3.62
CA LEU A 575 15.07 29.34 4.22
C LEU A 575 16.02 28.22 4.64
N LEU A 576 16.98 27.84 3.80
CA LEU A 576 17.98 26.84 4.17
C LEU A 576 18.82 27.29 5.37
N SER A 577 19.20 28.57 5.40
CA SER A 577 20.03 29.16 6.44
C SER A 577 19.31 29.28 7.79
N ALA A 578 18.00 29.56 7.77
CA ALA A 578 17.17 29.66 8.96
C ALA A 578 17.05 28.31 9.70
N GLY A 579 17.17 27.18 8.99
CA GLY A 579 17.07 25.85 9.58
C GLY A 579 15.69 25.58 10.20
N GLY A 580 15.62 24.67 11.16
CA GLY A 580 14.38 24.28 11.84
C GLY A 580 13.72 23.02 11.26
N ALA A 581 12.72 22.50 11.99
CA ALA A 581 12.07 21.23 11.65
C ALA A 581 11.26 21.33 10.35
N GLU A 582 10.60 22.47 10.12
CA GLU A 582 9.81 22.75 8.93
C GLU A 582 10.69 22.82 7.68
N THR A 583 11.85 23.48 7.80
CA THR A 583 12.86 23.60 6.74
C THR A 583 13.47 22.24 6.42
N ALA A 584 13.85 21.46 7.45
CA ALA A 584 14.42 20.12 7.27
C ALA A 584 13.49 19.22 6.43
N ALA A 585 12.19 19.25 6.71
CA ALA A 585 11.18 18.51 5.95
C ALA A 585 10.93 19.07 4.53
N ALA A 586 11.36 20.30 4.26
CA ALA A 586 11.20 20.98 2.97
C ALA A 586 12.48 20.98 2.11
N VAL A 587 13.61 20.48 2.62
CA VAL A 587 14.91 20.45 1.90
C VAL A 587 14.78 19.93 0.46
N PRO A 588 14.09 18.80 0.17
CA PRO A 588 13.94 18.33 -1.20
C PRO A 588 13.25 19.33 -2.14
N ALA A 589 12.21 20.02 -1.64
CA ALA A 589 11.49 21.03 -2.42
C ALA A 589 12.35 22.27 -2.65
N ILE A 590 13.09 22.72 -1.62
CA ILE A 590 13.97 23.89 -1.70
C ILE A 590 15.13 23.64 -2.67
N VAL A 591 15.79 22.49 -2.56
CA VAL A 591 16.89 22.09 -3.45
C VAL A 591 16.39 21.97 -4.90
N SER A 592 15.22 21.35 -5.11
CA SER A 592 14.61 21.28 -6.43
C SER A 592 14.25 22.67 -6.99
N ALA A 593 13.79 23.59 -6.15
CA ALA A 593 13.46 24.96 -6.55
C ALA A 593 14.71 25.76 -6.94
N LEU A 594 15.78 25.68 -6.15
CA LEU A 594 17.08 26.29 -6.44
C LEU A 594 17.68 25.74 -7.75
N ALA A 595 17.56 24.43 -7.98
CA ALA A 595 17.99 23.80 -9.23
C ALA A 595 17.21 24.31 -10.45
N ARG A 596 15.88 24.41 -10.32
CA ARG A 596 15.03 24.94 -11.38
C ARG A 596 15.32 26.42 -11.66
N ALA A 597 15.59 27.21 -10.63
CA ALA A 597 15.96 28.62 -10.73
C ALA A 597 17.42 28.85 -11.17
N ARG A 598 18.21 27.79 -11.37
CA ARG A 598 19.65 27.86 -11.71
C ARG A 598 20.45 28.73 -10.74
N ALA A 599 20.28 28.48 -9.44
CA ALA A 599 20.95 29.25 -8.40
C ALA A 599 22.48 29.22 -8.56
N PRO A 600 23.19 30.38 -8.53
CA PRO A 600 24.64 30.44 -8.76
C PRO A 600 25.49 29.61 -7.79
N ARG A 601 25.01 29.43 -6.55
CA ARG A 601 25.71 28.69 -5.48
C ARG A 601 25.25 27.24 -5.34
N LEU A 602 24.46 26.73 -6.31
CA LEU A 602 23.85 25.41 -6.21
C LEU A 602 24.90 24.31 -6.03
N ASP A 603 25.98 24.27 -6.81
CA ASP A 603 26.97 23.18 -6.71
C ASP A 603 27.63 23.09 -5.34
N ALA A 604 27.90 24.23 -4.69
CA ALA A 604 28.45 24.27 -3.34
C ALA A 604 27.45 23.74 -2.29
N LEU A 605 26.17 24.10 -2.43
CA LEU A 605 25.10 23.58 -1.57
C LEU A 605 24.89 22.07 -1.76
N LEU A 606 24.92 21.59 -3.02
CA LEU A 606 24.80 20.16 -3.31
C LEU A 606 25.97 19.36 -2.73
N ASP A 607 27.21 19.86 -2.82
CA ASP A 607 28.37 19.21 -2.21
C ASP A 607 28.25 19.12 -0.67
N HIS A 608 27.71 20.16 -0.02
CA HIS A 608 27.40 20.10 1.42
C HIS A 608 26.41 18.98 1.74
N PHE A 609 25.31 18.87 0.99
CA PHE A 609 24.29 17.84 1.22
C PHE A 609 24.78 16.42 0.87
N LEU A 610 25.58 16.26 -0.19
CA LEU A 610 26.18 14.97 -0.56
C LEU A 610 27.15 14.44 0.51
N ARG A 611 27.76 15.34 1.29
CA ARG A 611 28.62 14.99 2.43
C ARG A 611 27.85 14.79 3.73
N SER A 612 26.55 15.07 3.74
CA SER A 612 25.71 14.91 4.92
C SER A 612 25.49 13.43 5.24
N GLY A 613 25.18 13.14 6.51
CA GLY A 613 24.72 11.83 6.94
C GLY A 613 23.22 11.60 6.75
N ASP A 614 22.50 12.51 6.10
CA ASP A 614 21.05 12.45 5.93
C ASP A 614 20.71 11.94 4.52
N GLY A 615 20.13 10.74 4.45
CA GLY A 615 19.75 10.11 3.19
C GLY A 615 18.74 10.94 2.38
N VAL A 616 17.84 11.68 3.04
CA VAL A 616 16.87 12.54 2.34
C VAL A 616 17.57 13.70 1.65
N ALA A 617 18.50 14.36 2.35
CA ALA A 617 19.29 15.44 1.79
C ALA A 617 20.21 14.97 0.66
N VAL A 618 20.86 13.82 0.81
CA VAL A 618 21.71 13.22 -0.25
C VAL A 618 20.87 12.92 -1.50
N ARG A 619 19.70 12.28 -1.36
CA ARG A 619 18.82 12.00 -2.50
C ARG A 619 18.30 13.25 -3.19
N ALA A 620 17.94 14.28 -2.42
CA ALA A 620 17.56 15.58 -2.97
C ALA A 620 18.73 16.22 -3.75
N ALA A 621 19.94 16.15 -3.21
CA ALA A 621 21.11 16.69 -3.87
C ALA A 621 21.45 15.96 -5.17
N ILE A 622 21.37 14.62 -5.17
CA ILE A 622 21.54 13.78 -6.37
C ILE A 622 20.50 14.16 -7.44
N ALA A 623 19.24 14.33 -7.06
CA ALA A 623 18.17 14.68 -8.00
C ALA A 623 18.44 16.03 -8.70
N ALA A 624 18.99 17.00 -7.97
CA ALA A 624 19.36 18.33 -8.46
C ALA A 624 20.74 18.41 -9.13
N TYR A 625 21.60 17.41 -8.95
CA TYR A 625 22.98 17.45 -9.43
C TYR A 625 23.07 17.37 -10.95
N ARG A 626 23.48 18.48 -11.57
CA ARG A 626 23.74 18.61 -13.01
C ARG A 626 25.09 19.30 -13.17
N PRO A 627 26.20 18.56 -13.25
CA PRO A 627 27.53 19.16 -13.39
C PRO A 627 27.61 19.94 -14.70
N GLU A 628 28.32 21.07 -14.69
CA GLU A 628 28.60 21.87 -15.88
C GLU A 628 29.52 21.13 -16.84
N ASP A 629 29.39 21.45 -18.13
CA ASP A 629 30.25 20.90 -19.17
C ASP A 629 31.71 21.32 -18.91
N GLY A 630 32.63 20.35 -18.95
CA GLY A 630 34.07 20.58 -18.72
C GLY A 630 34.55 20.38 -17.27
N VAL A 631 33.65 20.12 -16.31
CA VAL A 631 34.08 19.66 -14.97
C VAL A 631 34.80 18.31 -15.11
N ARG A 632 36.05 18.25 -14.65
CA ARG A 632 36.83 17.01 -14.63
C ARG A 632 36.33 16.10 -13.51
N GLU A 633 35.96 14.86 -13.85
CA GLU A 633 35.58 13.79 -12.92
C GLU A 633 34.36 14.13 -12.00
N PRO A 634 33.21 14.53 -12.56
CA PRO A 634 32.03 14.95 -11.78
C PRO A 634 31.46 13.84 -10.87
N TRP A 635 31.71 12.57 -11.20
CA TRP A 635 31.24 11.41 -10.43
C TRP A 635 31.90 11.27 -9.05
N ARG A 636 33.05 11.91 -8.78
CA ARG A 636 33.79 11.72 -7.52
C ARG A 636 33.02 12.14 -6.27
N LYS A 637 32.16 13.16 -6.38
CA LYS A 637 31.28 13.58 -5.26
C LYS A 637 30.29 12.46 -4.89
N LEU A 638 29.80 11.73 -5.89
CA LEU A 638 28.86 10.60 -5.71
C LEU A 638 29.57 9.36 -5.15
N ILE A 639 30.77 9.03 -5.63
CA ILE A 639 31.57 7.93 -5.07
C ILE A 639 31.86 8.19 -3.58
N ARG A 640 32.22 9.42 -3.22
CA ARG A 640 32.42 9.82 -1.82
C ARG A 640 31.15 9.68 -0.99
N ALA A 641 30.00 10.08 -1.53
CA ALA A 641 28.71 9.90 -0.86
C ALA A 641 28.42 8.42 -0.61
N TYR A 642 28.69 7.54 -1.58
CA TYR A 642 28.54 6.09 -1.37
C TYR A 642 29.46 5.58 -0.27
N ALA A 643 30.73 5.97 -0.23
CA ALA A 643 31.65 5.53 0.82
C ALA A 643 31.14 5.84 2.24
N ALA A 644 30.45 6.98 2.43
CA ALA A 644 29.84 7.34 3.71
C ALA A 644 28.58 6.52 4.06
N PHE A 645 27.88 6.01 3.04
CA PHE A 645 26.64 5.24 3.17
C PHE A 645 26.82 3.72 3.08
N ALA A 646 27.93 3.23 2.53
CA ALA A 646 28.27 1.80 2.43
C ALA A 646 28.03 1.02 3.74
N PRO A 647 28.46 1.48 4.93
CA PRO A 647 28.22 0.75 6.18
C PRO A 647 26.80 0.88 6.74
N ARG A 648 25.95 1.73 6.16
CA ARG A 648 24.61 2.06 6.68
C ARG A 648 23.53 1.20 6.02
N ASN A 649 22.45 0.96 6.75
CA ASN A 649 21.24 0.35 6.22
C ASN A 649 20.30 1.43 5.64
N ASP A 650 20.66 1.96 4.46
CA ASP A 650 19.85 2.90 3.69
C ASP A 650 19.91 2.54 2.20
N VAL A 651 19.04 1.60 1.82
CA VAL A 651 18.97 1.03 0.47
C VAL A 651 18.60 2.10 -0.56
N GLU A 652 17.70 3.01 -0.21
CA GLU A 652 17.17 4.04 -1.11
C GLU A 652 18.26 5.02 -1.52
N THR A 653 19.08 5.48 -0.57
CA THR A 653 20.20 6.37 -0.86
C THR A 653 21.28 5.68 -1.66
N LYS A 654 21.65 4.44 -1.31
CA LYS A 654 22.62 3.65 -2.07
C LYS A 654 22.18 3.43 -3.52
N ALA A 655 20.92 3.04 -3.73
CA ALA A 655 20.35 2.85 -5.07
C ALA A 655 20.30 4.16 -5.86
N ALA A 656 19.96 5.29 -5.22
CA ALA A 656 19.98 6.60 -5.87
C ALA A 656 21.40 7.00 -6.31
N ILE A 657 22.42 6.70 -5.50
CA ILE A 657 23.82 6.95 -5.86
C ILE A 657 24.25 6.10 -7.06
N ALA A 658 23.95 4.79 -7.06
CA ALA A 658 24.22 3.92 -8.22
C ALA A 658 23.53 4.42 -9.50
N GLY A 659 22.25 4.79 -9.41
CA GLY A 659 21.50 5.33 -10.53
C GLY A 659 22.11 6.63 -11.07
N ALA A 660 22.61 7.50 -10.19
CA ALA A 660 23.29 8.73 -10.61
C ALA A 660 24.65 8.46 -11.28
N LEU A 661 25.41 7.48 -10.77
CA LEU A 661 26.68 7.05 -11.34
C LEU A 661 26.54 6.40 -12.73
N ALA A 662 25.38 5.83 -13.04
CA ALA A 662 25.12 5.15 -14.32
C ALA A 662 25.47 5.99 -15.56
N ARG A 663 25.32 7.32 -15.47
CA ARG A 663 25.67 8.28 -16.55
C ARG A 663 27.14 8.24 -16.95
N TRP A 664 28.01 7.79 -16.05
CA TRP A 664 29.46 7.70 -16.23
C TRP A 664 29.96 6.27 -16.08
N ALA A 665 29.08 5.26 -16.22
CA ALA A 665 29.46 3.86 -16.04
C ALA A 665 30.48 3.32 -17.07
N ALA A 666 30.83 4.09 -18.10
CA ALA A 666 31.95 3.78 -19.00
C ALA A 666 33.32 4.12 -18.39
N GLU A 667 33.36 5.00 -17.39
CA GLU A 667 34.59 5.45 -16.75
C GLU A 667 35.13 4.38 -15.79
N SER A 668 36.43 4.10 -15.84
CA SER A 668 37.06 3.01 -15.07
C SER A 668 36.89 3.17 -13.55
N GLU A 669 37.01 4.40 -13.04
CA GLU A 669 36.81 4.71 -11.61
C GLU A 669 35.36 4.43 -11.17
N VAL A 670 34.39 4.72 -12.04
CA VAL A 670 32.96 4.49 -11.78
C VAL A 670 32.64 3.01 -11.85
N GLN A 671 33.19 2.28 -12.82
CA GLN A 671 33.05 0.82 -12.90
C GLN A 671 33.60 0.13 -11.65
N ALA A 672 34.77 0.56 -11.16
CA ALA A 672 35.34 0.03 -9.91
C ALA A 672 34.40 0.29 -8.72
N ALA A 673 33.87 1.50 -8.57
CA ALA A 673 32.96 1.84 -7.49
C ALA A 673 31.64 1.05 -7.54
N LEU A 674 31.03 0.91 -8.73
CA LEU A 674 29.83 0.10 -8.94
C LEU A 674 30.12 -1.39 -8.74
N GLY A 675 31.31 -1.87 -9.12
CA GLY A 675 31.75 -3.25 -8.87
C GLY A 675 31.87 -3.57 -7.37
N VAL A 676 32.38 -2.64 -6.57
CA VAL A 676 32.34 -2.75 -5.09
C VAL A 676 30.89 -2.80 -4.60
N MET A 677 30.02 -1.94 -5.14
CA MET A 677 28.60 -1.90 -4.76
C MET A 677 27.82 -3.16 -5.17
N CYS A 678 28.27 -3.92 -6.18
CA CYS A 678 27.72 -5.24 -6.50
C CYS A 678 27.95 -6.28 -5.40
N HIS A 679 28.77 -5.96 -4.39
CA HIS A 679 29.02 -6.79 -3.21
C HIS A 679 28.48 -6.12 -1.93
N ASP A 680 27.62 -5.09 -2.05
CA ASP A 680 26.96 -4.46 -0.91
C ASP A 680 26.06 -5.47 -0.18
N ARG A 681 25.94 -5.34 1.14
CA ARG A 681 25.05 -6.20 1.95
C ARG A 681 23.59 -6.08 1.52
N GLU A 682 23.21 -4.89 1.07
CA GLU A 682 21.85 -4.59 0.64
C GLU A 682 21.61 -5.04 -0.80
N ARG A 683 20.73 -6.03 -1.00
CA ARG A 683 20.39 -6.55 -2.34
C ARG A 683 19.92 -5.45 -3.30
N GLY A 684 19.15 -4.47 -2.82
CA GLY A 684 18.68 -3.35 -3.64
C GLY A 684 19.81 -2.47 -4.19
N ALA A 685 20.89 -2.29 -3.42
CA ALA A 685 22.08 -1.57 -3.88
C ALA A 685 22.83 -2.37 -4.96
N ARG A 686 22.95 -3.70 -4.77
CA ARG A 686 23.55 -4.59 -5.77
C ARG A 686 22.80 -4.56 -7.11
N ILE A 687 21.46 -4.59 -7.08
CA ILE A 687 20.62 -4.48 -8.29
C ILE A 687 20.87 -3.17 -9.01
N ALA A 688 20.85 -2.05 -8.28
CA ALA A 688 21.05 -0.73 -8.86
C ALA A 688 22.45 -0.60 -9.49
N ALA A 689 23.48 -1.15 -8.84
CA ALA A 689 24.84 -1.16 -9.35
C ALA A 689 25.01 -2.05 -10.59
N GLY A 690 24.50 -3.29 -10.54
CA GLY A 690 24.53 -4.21 -11.68
C GLY A 690 23.81 -3.64 -12.89
N ARG A 691 22.64 -3.00 -12.69
CA ARG A 691 21.92 -2.28 -13.75
C ARG A 691 22.76 -1.17 -14.38
N ALA A 692 23.42 -0.34 -13.56
CA ALA A 692 24.29 0.72 -14.05
C ALA A 692 25.44 0.15 -14.91
N LEU A 693 26.07 -0.94 -14.47
CA LEU A 693 27.14 -1.60 -15.23
C LEU A 693 26.64 -2.24 -16.54
N ARG A 694 25.49 -2.94 -16.51
CA ARG A 694 24.88 -3.52 -17.72
C ARG A 694 24.50 -2.45 -18.74
N SER A 695 24.02 -1.29 -18.29
CA SER A 695 23.70 -0.17 -19.18
C SER A 695 24.93 0.35 -19.95
N ALA A 696 26.12 0.19 -19.39
CA ALA A 696 27.40 0.49 -20.04
C ALA A 696 28.03 -0.71 -20.77
N ARG A 697 27.29 -1.83 -20.91
CA ARG A 697 27.75 -3.08 -21.55
C ARG A 697 29.03 -3.66 -20.94
N VAL A 698 29.20 -3.50 -19.63
CA VAL A 698 30.32 -4.11 -18.91
C VAL A 698 30.11 -5.63 -18.87
N ALA A 699 31.12 -6.38 -19.28
CA ALA A 699 31.08 -7.84 -19.29
C ALA A 699 31.20 -8.42 -17.87
N GLY A 700 30.65 -9.62 -17.66
CA GLY A 700 30.79 -10.37 -16.40
C GLY A 700 29.97 -9.83 -15.22
N VAL A 701 29.01 -8.95 -15.48
CA VAL A 701 28.03 -8.51 -14.48
C VAL A 701 26.98 -9.62 -14.30
N PRO A 702 26.83 -10.21 -13.11
CA PRO A 702 25.89 -11.30 -12.91
C PRO A 702 24.43 -10.83 -13.08
N ASP A 703 23.59 -11.69 -13.66
CA ASP A 703 22.15 -11.44 -13.79
C ASP A 703 21.45 -11.48 -12.43
N ASP A 704 21.86 -12.42 -11.57
CA ASP A 704 21.41 -12.50 -10.18
C ASP A 704 22.35 -11.70 -9.25
N PRO A 705 21.86 -10.69 -8.51
CA PRO A 705 22.63 -10.01 -7.47
C PRO A 705 22.92 -10.90 -6.25
N GLY A 706 22.48 -12.16 -6.24
CA GLY A 706 22.66 -13.10 -5.12
C GLY A 706 21.66 -12.84 -3.98
N PRO A 707 21.69 -13.71 -2.95
CA PRO A 707 20.65 -13.78 -1.94
C PRO A 707 20.56 -12.52 -1.07
N ALA A 708 19.35 -12.17 -0.65
CA ALA A 708 19.13 -11.20 0.40
C ALA A 708 19.57 -11.77 1.76
N GLU A 709 20.19 -10.93 2.60
CA GLU A 709 20.43 -11.29 3.99
C GLU A 709 19.09 -11.33 4.74
N SER A 710 18.84 -12.44 5.46
CA SER A 710 17.68 -12.55 6.34
C SER A 710 18.08 -12.30 7.78
N THR A 711 17.21 -11.61 8.51
CA THR A 711 17.32 -11.42 9.97
C THR A 711 16.50 -12.43 10.78
N MET A 712 15.82 -13.37 10.10
CA MET A 712 15.01 -14.42 10.72
C MET A 712 15.84 -15.67 11.03
N THR A 713 15.47 -16.37 12.10
CA THR A 713 16.08 -17.65 12.50
C THR A 713 15.28 -18.82 11.92
N ASP A 714 15.91 -20.00 11.81
CA ASP A 714 15.23 -21.23 11.36
C ASP A 714 13.99 -21.55 12.21
N LEU A 715 14.07 -21.37 13.54
CA LEU A 715 12.93 -21.50 14.44
C LEU A 715 11.79 -20.54 14.10
N THR A 716 12.09 -19.33 13.61
CA THR A 716 11.06 -18.36 13.21
C THR A 716 10.31 -18.85 11.98
N TYR A 717 11.01 -19.41 11.00
CA TYR A 717 10.37 -20.00 9.82
C TYR A 717 9.50 -21.21 10.20
N ASP A 718 9.97 -22.09 11.08
CA ASP A 718 9.20 -23.24 11.58
C ASP A 718 7.92 -22.81 12.32
N VAL A 719 8.00 -21.75 13.13
CA VAL A 719 6.83 -21.17 13.81
C VAL A 719 5.84 -20.59 12.81
N ILE A 720 6.33 -19.85 11.81
CA ILE A 720 5.46 -19.29 10.76
C ILE A 720 4.80 -20.41 9.94
N ALA A 721 5.56 -21.45 9.59
CA ALA A 721 5.06 -22.58 8.82
C ALA A 721 4.01 -23.38 9.60
N SER A 722 4.24 -23.64 10.89
CA SER A 722 3.29 -24.37 11.75
C SER A 722 2.01 -23.60 12.06
N GLN A 723 2.06 -22.26 12.09
CA GLN A 723 0.88 -21.40 12.27
C GLN A 723 0.02 -21.27 10.99
N ARG A 724 0.56 -21.64 9.82
CA ARG A 724 -0.16 -21.55 8.54
C ARG A 724 -1.17 -22.68 8.31
N LYS A 725 -1.26 -23.66 9.22
CA LYS A 725 -2.19 -24.81 9.14
C LYS A 725 -3.68 -24.42 9.17
N GLU A 726 -4.04 -23.24 9.71
CA GLU A 726 -5.42 -22.70 9.72
C GLU A 726 -5.63 -21.58 8.68
N ARG A 727 -4.72 -21.46 7.71
CA ARG A 727 -4.81 -20.49 6.63
C ARG A 727 -4.42 -21.17 5.34
N THR A 728 -5.29 -22.08 4.88
CA THR A 728 -5.53 -22.18 3.45
C THR A 728 -5.81 -20.77 2.98
N LEU A 729 -4.83 -20.17 2.31
CA LEU A 729 -4.97 -18.89 1.64
C LEU A 729 -6.11 -19.06 0.64
N ALA A 730 -7.33 -18.71 1.05
CA ALA A 730 -8.30 -18.17 0.14
C ALA A 730 -7.71 -16.82 -0.31
N LEU A 731 -6.88 -16.90 -1.33
CA LEU A 731 -6.52 -15.78 -2.18
C LEU A 731 -7.12 -16.07 -3.56
N VAL A 732 -8.44 -15.95 -3.60
CA VAL A 732 -9.21 -15.62 -4.79
C VAL A 732 -10.07 -14.44 -4.35
N GLU A 733 -9.72 -13.30 -4.96
CA GLU A 733 -10.25 -11.92 -4.82
C GLU A 733 -11.22 -11.59 -3.68
#